data_AF-A0A956BL18-F1
#
_entry.id   AF-A0A956BL18-F1
#
_cell.length_a   1.000
_cell.length_b   1.000
_cell.length_c   1.000
_cell.angle_alpha   90.00
_cell.angle_beta   90.00
_cell.angle_gamma   90.00
#
_symmetry.space_group_name_H-M   'P 1'
#
loop_
_entity.id
_entity.type
_entity.pdbx_description
1 polymer ?
#
loop_
_entity_poly.entity_id
_entity_poly.type
_entity_poly.pdbx_seq_one_letter_code
_entity_poly.pdbx_strand_id
1 'polypeptide(L)'
;MTEILDIIPFQFLGADARRRLLDTLEWHNHPAGRVIVRQGDLTDDRVFLLASGKVDVIDHRRGPDTKVAEIEEGHYFGERPALFGIPRVVEIRAQTDCQTAHMPGSVFLDLVRNEPHMAHALTFILRDKQGVFTEFDRFLAEVRLGAQRGHIVIGKLLPIYKQLYPSLHRLGHSTEVDYNALAYVVRRLPANVTNTFMWFATDEIPVRYAAAQALFTDTTAEARRRVTWEMMPGKSLVLLRDGMSDLLDLVSLLCIYAVEARKLRRRLRDGGVLCALASEEDAAAALAGAFSPYEVQRLEALWPGEVHRRLLDMSLHHEDISIHVYRRTDNYNSAHAETWTQQIALATRSLLGAHPWELPDDFPVHIISSNTHSVTNCLSPWLQENAERVLTWGREAHPEIMDLPWEEPWDRLAALMRPFMAAHPEMVPIRMERDAAVRVQLDETAFTGIRVQLFDLQALRAVEADPHLPRPSGPGLIVNIDYAFGQQAEPIVANLVNLFGRRIRSINVLGKAGGMRGKRGDILVATAFVNQSQDVMQSLPQGVDLERLRSRVKGREVHCGRVLTVLGTVLQNDRLLHYYDKLWDCVGLEMEGSYYGRQALESRELGLIAPDTALRFVYYVSDLPLEHTATLAASMSPLEGIPPLYGITREVLTAVFE
;
A
#
# COMPACT_ATOMS: atom_id res chain seq x y z
N MET A 1 -28.98 16.81 -33.99
CA MET A 1 -27.56 17.00 -33.57
C MET A 1 -27.44 17.28 -32.07
N THR A 2 -28.26 18.17 -31.48
CA THR A 2 -28.25 18.44 -30.02
C THR A 2 -28.56 17.21 -29.16
N GLU A 3 -29.43 16.31 -29.66
CA GLU A 3 -29.85 15.08 -28.96
C GLU A 3 -28.70 14.09 -28.70
N ILE A 4 -27.59 14.13 -29.46
CA ILE A 4 -26.46 13.23 -29.21
C ILE A 4 -25.71 13.59 -27.93
N LEU A 5 -25.85 14.83 -27.47
CA LEU A 5 -25.30 15.26 -26.19
C LEU A 5 -26.22 14.90 -25.02
N ASP A 6 -27.42 14.37 -25.26
CA ASP A 6 -28.28 13.85 -24.18
C ASP A 6 -27.84 12.44 -23.74
N ILE A 7 -26.89 11.83 -24.46
CA ILE A 7 -26.26 10.57 -24.11
C ILE A 7 -25.52 10.71 -22.78
N ILE A 8 -25.76 9.80 -21.85
CA ILE A 8 -25.04 9.73 -20.58
C ILE A 8 -23.65 9.09 -20.83
N PRO A 9 -22.53 9.68 -20.36
CA PRO A 9 -22.42 10.80 -19.42
C PRO A 9 -22.27 12.21 -20.05
N PHE A 10 -22.28 12.32 -21.38
CA PHE A 10 -22.06 13.59 -22.12
C PHE A 10 -23.12 14.66 -21.85
N GLN A 11 -24.33 14.27 -21.40
CA GLN A 11 -25.35 15.20 -20.94
C GLN A 11 -24.92 16.07 -19.74
N PHE A 12 -23.85 15.72 -19.05
CA PHE A 12 -23.36 16.48 -17.90
C PHE A 12 -22.27 17.50 -18.24
N LEU A 13 -21.92 17.63 -19.52
CA LEU A 13 -20.95 18.61 -20.00
C LEU A 13 -21.44 20.05 -19.83
N GLY A 14 -20.54 20.95 -19.45
CA GLY A 14 -20.76 22.39 -19.47
C GLY A 14 -20.97 22.93 -20.89
N ALA A 15 -21.60 24.11 -21.02
CA ALA A 15 -21.99 24.68 -22.31
C ALA A 15 -20.81 24.85 -23.30
N ASP A 16 -19.65 25.30 -22.80
CA ASP A 16 -18.47 25.49 -23.64
C ASP A 16 -17.86 24.14 -24.07
N ALA A 17 -17.81 23.16 -23.17
CA ALA A 17 -17.33 21.82 -23.50
C ALA A 17 -18.23 21.11 -24.49
N ARG A 18 -19.56 21.26 -24.37
CA ARG A 18 -20.52 20.78 -25.36
C ARG A 18 -20.26 21.35 -26.74
N ARG A 19 -20.04 22.67 -26.84
CA ARG A 19 -19.76 23.33 -28.11
C ARG A 19 -18.45 22.80 -28.72
N ARG A 20 -17.37 22.76 -27.92
CA ARG A 20 -16.08 22.21 -28.35
C ARG A 20 -16.21 20.76 -28.81
N LEU A 21 -16.95 19.93 -28.07
CA LEU A 21 -17.14 18.53 -28.44
C LEU A 21 -17.85 18.42 -29.79
N LEU A 22 -18.94 19.16 -30.00
CA LEU A 22 -19.68 19.14 -31.28
C LEU A 22 -18.79 19.53 -32.47
N ASP A 23 -17.87 20.48 -32.29
CA ASP A 23 -16.93 20.90 -33.32
C ASP A 23 -15.85 19.84 -33.63
N THR A 24 -15.62 18.89 -32.71
CA THR A 24 -14.61 17.82 -32.84
C THR A 24 -15.17 16.46 -33.26
N LEU A 25 -16.50 16.28 -33.24
CA LEU A 25 -17.13 15.00 -33.55
C LEU A 25 -17.06 14.66 -35.04
N GLU A 26 -16.61 13.45 -35.35
CA GLU A 26 -16.62 12.91 -36.70
C GLU A 26 -17.80 11.95 -36.92
N TRP A 27 -18.59 12.18 -37.96
CA TRP A 27 -19.84 11.44 -38.22
C TRP A 27 -19.66 10.35 -39.27
N HIS A 28 -20.20 9.16 -38.99
CA HIS A 28 -20.12 8.00 -39.87
C HIS A 28 -21.43 7.22 -39.92
N ASN A 29 -21.80 6.80 -41.13
CA ASN A 29 -22.91 5.87 -41.36
C ASN A 29 -22.36 4.45 -41.52
N HIS A 30 -23.01 3.49 -40.88
CA HIS A 30 -22.64 2.08 -40.89
C HIS A 30 -23.85 1.25 -41.35
N PRO A 31 -23.80 0.59 -42.51
CA PRO A 31 -24.89 -0.28 -42.93
C PRO A 31 -24.99 -1.51 -42.01
N ALA A 32 -26.18 -2.11 -41.93
CA ALA A 32 -26.39 -3.35 -41.19
C ALA A 32 -25.35 -4.43 -41.55
N GLY A 33 -24.84 -5.14 -40.54
CA GLY A 33 -23.78 -6.14 -40.63
C GLY A 33 -22.35 -5.57 -40.61
N ARG A 34 -22.16 -4.25 -40.69
CA ARG A 34 -20.82 -3.64 -40.68
C ARG A 34 -20.17 -3.76 -39.30
N VAL A 35 -18.93 -4.23 -39.25
CA VAL A 35 -18.08 -4.15 -38.05
C VAL A 35 -17.59 -2.72 -37.86
N ILE A 36 -17.94 -2.12 -36.73
CA ILE A 36 -17.56 -0.75 -36.34
C ILE A 36 -16.26 -0.76 -35.54
N VAL A 37 -16.17 -1.68 -34.56
CA VAL A 37 -15.01 -1.87 -33.69
C VAL A 37 -14.60 -3.33 -33.76
N ARG A 38 -13.32 -3.61 -34.02
CA ARG A 38 -12.80 -4.98 -34.06
C ARG A 38 -12.21 -5.39 -32.72
N GLN A 39 -12.55 -6.59 -32.24
CA GLN A 39 -11.95 -7.13 -31.03
C GLN A 39 -10.44 -7.33 -31.21
N GLY A 40 -9.67 -6.99 -30.19
CA GLY A 40 -8.20 -7.12 -30.17
C GLY A 40 -7.45 -5.96 -30.81
N ASP A 41 -8.13 -4.98 -31.40
CA ASP A 41 -7.48 -3.79 -31.94
C ASP A 41 -6.81 -2.98 -30.80
N LEU A 42 -5.50 -2.77 -30.94
CA LEU A 42 -4.64 -2.03 -30.01
C LEU A 42 -4.47 -0.56 -30.42
N THR A 43 -4.84 -0.21 -31.65
CA THR A 43 -4.60 1.10 -32.25
C THR A 43 -5.83 2.00 -32.21
N ASP A 44 -7.02 1.42 -32.06
CA ASP A 44 -8.27 2.16 -32.02
C ASP A 44 -8.68 2.49 -30.57
N ASP A 45 -8.52 3.74 -30.16
CA ASP A 45 -8.90 4.27 -28.85
C ASP A 45 -10.15 5.16 -28.86
N ARG A 46 -10.81 5.28 -30.02
CA ARG A 46 -11.93 6.19 -30.22
C ARG A 46 -13.14 5.84 -29.35
N VAL A 47 -13.88 6.88 -28.96
CA VAL A 47 -15.15 6.74 -28.23
C VAL A 47 -16.29 7.10 -29.16
N PHE A 48 -17.31 6.25 -29.24
CA PHE A 48 -18.43 6.35 -30.16
C PHE A 48 -19.72 6.69 -29.43
N LEU A 49 -20.49 7.60 -30.01
CA LEU A 49 -21.84 7.98 -29.64
C LEU A 49 -22.79 7.42 -30.69
N LEU A 50 -23.76 6.60 -30.29
CA LEU A 50 -24.74 6.00 -31.21
C LEU A 50 -25.94 6.94 -31.35
N ALA A 51 -25.99 7.65 -32.49
CA ALA A 51 -27.02 8.63 -32.78
C ALA A 51 -28.35 7.99 -33.20
N SER A 52 -28.28 6.91 -33.99
CA SER A 52 -29.44 6.16 -34.44
C SER A 52 -29.07 4.70 -34.72
N GLY A 53 -30.05 3.80 -34.59
CA GLY A 53 -29.90 2.37 -34.89
C GLY A 53 -29.51 1.54 -33.68
N LYS A 54 -28.99 0.33 -33.95
CA LYS A 54 -28.64 -0.68 -32.93
C LYS A 54 -27.39 -1.45 -33.32
N VAL A 55 -26.56 -1.76 -32.33
CA VAL A 55 -25.33 -2.53 -32.51
C VAL A 55 -25.28 -3.74 -31.57
N ASP A 56 -24.75 -4.83 -32.08
CA ASP A 56 -24.45 -6.04 -31.31
C ASP A 56 -23.05 -5.95 -30.70
N VAL A 57 -22.95 -6.34 -29.42
CA VAL A 57 -21.67 -6.52 -28.73
C VAL A 57 -21.32 -8.00 -28.76
N ILE A 58 -20.20 -8.34 -29.39
CA ILE A 58 -19.78 -9.71 -29.66
C ILE A 58 -18.47 -10.00 -28.92
N ASP A 59 -18.40 -11.11 -28.19
CA ASP A 59 -17.17 -11.56 -27.52
C ASP A 59 -16.71 -12.92 -28.05
N HIS A 60 -15.73 -12.89 -28.95
CA HIS A 60 -15.19 -14.09 -29.59
C HIS A 60 -14.48 -15.04 -28.60
N ARG A 61 -14.17 -14.61 -27.37
CA ARG A 61 -13.60 -15.47 -26.32
C ARG A 61 -14.62 -16.45 -25.73
N ARG A 62 -15.92 -16.12 -25.83
CA ARG A 62 -17.02 -16.97 -25.35
C ARG A 62 -17.53 -17.94 -26.43
N GLY A 63 -16.95 -17.89 -27.62
CA GLY A 63 -17.35 -18.68 -28.78
C GLY A 63 -17.36 -17.83 -30.06
N PRO A 64 -17.40 -18.47 -31.25
CA PRO A 64 -17.52 -17.75 -32.51
C PRO A 64 -18.82 -16.93 -32.55
N ASP A 65 -18.70 -15.63 -32.83
CA ASP A 65 -19.82 -14.67 -32.92
C ASP A 65 -20.81 -14.67 -31.74
N THR A 66 -20.36 -14.99 -30.53
CA THR A 66 -21.22 -14.96 -29.34
C THR A 66 -21.64 -13.53 -28.99
N LYS A 67 -22.92 -13.19 -29.24
CA LYS A 67 -23.55 -11.94 -28.77
C LYS A 67 -23.65 -11.94 -27.25
N VAL A 68 -23.08 -10.93 -26.60
CA VAL A 68 -23.08 -10.77 -25.13
C VAL A 68 -23.96 -9.62 -24.65
N ALA A 69 -24.24 -8.63 -25.51
CA ALA A 69 -25.12 -7.50 -25.24
C ALA A 69 -25.59 -6.85 -26.55
N GLU A 70 -26.52 -5.91 -26.43
CA GLU A 70 -26.98 -5.01 -27.50
C GLU A 70 -26.87 -3.58 -26.97
N ILE A 71 -26.53 -2.63 -27.85
CA ILE A 71 -26.50 -1.19 -27.53
C ILE A 71 -27.43 -0.49 -28.52
N GLU A 72 -28.41 0.23 -27.99
CA GLU A 72 -29.39 0.99 -28.75
C GLU A 72 -29.00 2.47 -28.84
N GLU A 73 -29.63 3.20 -29.75
CA GLU A 73 -29.50 4.66 -29.87
C GLU A 73 -29.64 5.38 -28.52
N GLY A 74 -28.95 6.52 -28.39
CA GLY A 74 -28.89 7.26 -27.13
C GLY A 74 -27.84 6.73 -26.13
N HIS A 75 -26.99 5.80 -26.54
CA HIS A 75 -25.88 5.26 -25.74
C HIS A 75 -24.52 5.46 -26.42
N TYR A 76 -23.45 5.19 -25.67
CA TYR A 76 -22.07 5.29 -26.15
C TYR A 76 -21.34 3.94 -25.97
N PHE A 77 -20.21 3.78 -26.68
CA PHE A 77 -19.32 2.64 -26.52
C PHE A 77 -17.88 2.98 -26.89
N GLY A 78 -16.95 2.16 -26.41
CA GLY A 78 -15.55 2.21 -26.84
C GLY A 78 -14.64 3.05 -25.96
N GLU A 79 -15.06 3.43 -24.77
CA GLU A 79 -14.30 4.19 -23.77
C GLU A 79 -13.16 3.40 -23.12
N ARG A 80 -13.24 2.06 -23.10
CA ARG A 80 -12.31 1.20 -22.35
C ARG A 80 -10.84 1.34 -22.76
N PRO A 81 -10.47 1.37 -24.06
CA PRO A 81 -9.07 1.59 -24.45
C PRO A 81 -8.53 2.94 -23.98
N ALA A 82 -9.30 4.02 -24.13
CA ALA A 82 -8.90 5.35 -23.70
C ALA A 82 -8.69 5.41 -22.18
N LEU A 83 -9.59 4.81 -21.40
CA LEU A 83 -9.51 4.84 -19.93
C LEU A 83 -8.43 3.92 -19.36
N PHE A 84 -8.34 2.69 -19.87
CA PHE A 84 -7.60 1.61 -19.22
C PHE A 84 -6.35 1.17 -19.98
N GLY A 85 -6.05 1.78 -21.13
CA GLY A 85 -4.88 1.40 -21.94
C GLY A 85 -4.93 -0.04 -22.47
N ILE A 86 -6.13 -0.60 -22.64
CA ILE A 86 -6.33 -1.99 -23.06
C ILE A 86 -6.83 -2.08 -24.51
N PRO A 87 -6.53 -3.17 -25.24
CA PRO A 87 -7.15 -3.41 -26.55
C PRO A 87 -8.68 -3.49 -26.48
N ARG A 88 -9.32 -3.35 -27.64
CA ARG A 88 -10.77 -3.57 -27.80
C ARG A 88 -11.16 -4.96 -27.27
N VAL A 89 -11.91 -4.99 -26.16
CA VAL A 89 -12.24 -6.24 -25.45
C VAL A 89 -13.35 -7.04 -26.12
N VAL A 90 -14.14 -6.40 -26.98
CA VAL A 90 -15.30 -6.94 -27.69
C VAL A 90 -15.35 -6.33 -29.09
N GLU A 91 -15.98 -7.05 -30.02
CA GLU A 91 -16.36 -6.52 -31.34
C GLU A 91 -17.72 -5.82 -31.25
N ILE A 92 -17.88 -4.71 -31.97
CA ILE A 92 -19.16 -3.99 -32.11
C ILE A 92 -19.57 -4.04 -33.57
N ARG A 93 -20.74 -4.62 -33.85
CA ARG A 93 -21.27 -4.85 -35.20
C ARG A 93 -22.64 -4.20 -35.34
N ALA A 94 -22.86 -3.46 -36.43
CA ALA A 94 -24.14 -2.84 -36.73
C ALA A 94 -25.21 -3.93 -36.94
N GLN A 95 -26.28 -3.90 -36.16
CA GLN A 95 -27.43 -4.80 -36.31
C GLN A 95 -28.43 -4.22 -37.32
N THR A 96 -28.59 -2.90 -37.30
CA THR A 96 -29.37 -2.11 -38.26
C THR A 96 -28.48 -1.07 -38.92
N ASP A 97 -29.00 -0.30 -39.87
CA ASP A 97 -28.28 0.87 -40.37
C ASP A 97 -28.10 1.88 -39.21
N CYS A 98 -26.85 2.17 -38.89
CA CYS A 98 -26.48 2.99 -37.74
C CYS A 98 -25.81 4.29 -38.18
N GLN A 99 -26.04 5.35 -37.41
CA GLN A 99 -25.25 6.57 -37.49
C GLN A 99 -24.51 6.76 -36.17
N THR A 100 -23.19 6.92 -36.24
CA THR A 100 -22.35 7.21 -35.08
C THR A 100 -21.64 8.54 -35.24
N ALA A 101 -21.38 9.19 -34.11
CA ALA A 101 -20.35 10.22 -34.01
C ALA A 101 -19.22 9.67 -33.15
N HIS A 102 -17.96 9.93 -33.48
CA HIS A 102 -16.84 9.50 -32.66
C HIS A 102 -15.84 10.62 -32.37
N MET A 103 -15.06 10.42 -31.31
CA MET A 103 -13.98 11.31 -30.91
C MET A 103 -12.72 10.49 -30.57
N PRO A 104 -11.51 11.06 -30.75
CA PRO A 104 -10.28 10.44 -30.27
C PRO A 104 -10.31 10.21 -28.75
N GLY A 105 -9.61 9.17 -28.28
CA GLY A 105 -9.51 8.87 -26.84
C GLY A 105 -8.93 10.01 -26.02
N SER A 106 -8.00 10.79 -26.59
CA SER A 106 -7.43 11.99 -25.95
C SER A 106 -8.48 13.07 -25.66
N VAL A 107 -9.38 13.35 -26.61
CA VAL A 107 -10.48 14.31 -26.42
C VAL A 107 -11.41 13.83 -25.31
N PHE A 108 -11.74 12.54 -25.29
CA PHE A 108 -12.55 11.95 -24.23
C PHE A 108 -11.88 12.08 -22.85
N LEU A 109 -10.58 11.78 -22.74
CA LEU A 109 -9.83 11.93 -21.50
C LEU A 109 -9.73 13.38 -21.02
N ASP A 110 -9.63 14.33 -21.95
CA ASP A 110 -9.66 15.76 -21.63
C ASP A 110 -11.03 16.18 -21.07
N LEU A 111 -12.12 15.65 -21.60
CA LEU A 111 -13.46 15.87 -21.03
C LEU A 111 -13.55 15.27 -19.61
N VAL A 112 -13.10 14.03 -19.43
CA VAL A 112 -13.09 13.37 -18.11
C VAL A 112 -12.29 14.19 -17.08
N ARG A 113 -11.16 14.77 -17.49
CA ARG A 113 -10.30 15.57 -16.58
C ARG A 113 -10.92 16.92 -16.22
N ASN A 114 -11.54 17.59 -17.19
CA ASN A 114 -11.94 18.99 -17.06
C ASN A 114 -13.44 19.18 -16.75
N GLU A 115 -14.27 18.13 -16.82
CA GLU A 115 -15.72 18.20 -16.62
C GLU A 115 -16.15 17.29 -15.46
N PRO A 116 -16.12 17.78 -14.20
CA PRO A 116 -16.29 16.94 -13.01
C PRO A 116 -17.63 16.19 -12.94
N HIS A 117 -18.72 16.79 -13.42
CA HIS A 117 -20.03 16.15 -13.43
C HIS A 117 -20.08 14.95 -14.38
N MET A 118 -19.45 15.06 -15.55
CA MET A 118 -19.32 13.95 -16.50
C MET A 118 -18.46 12.83 -15.91
N ALA A 119 -17.30 13.18 -15.32
CA ALA A 119 -16.40 12.21 -14.68
C ALA A 119 -17.11 11.43 -13.57
N HIS A 120 -17.84 12.13 -12.71
CA HIS A 120 -18.60 11.52 -11.62
C HIS A 120 -19.72 10.59 -12.13
N ALA A 121 -20.44 10.99 -13.18
CA ALA A 121 -21.43 10.10 -13.80
C ALA A 121 -20.79 8.83 -14.38
N LEU A 122 -19.62 8.96 -14.98
CA LEU A 122 -18.87 7.85 -15.57
C LEU A 122 -18.37 6.85 -14.50
N THR A 123 -17.99 7.33 -13.31
CA THR A 123 -17.66 6.51 -12.13
C THR A 123 -18.75 5.47 -11.85
N PHE A 124 -20.01 5.89 -11.73
CA PHE A 124 -21.15 4.99 -11.48
C PHE A 124 -21.41 4.03 -12.65
N ILE A 125 -21.33 4.50 -13.89
CA ILE A 125 -21.55 3.64 -15.06
C ILE A 125 -20.52 2.50 -15.10
N LEU A 126 -19.24 2.83 -14.90
CA LEU A 126 -18.17 1.85 -14.96
C LEU A 126 -18.19 0.86 -13.79
N ARG A 127 -18.49 1.35 -12.57
CA ARG A 127 -18.59 0.50 -11.38
C ARG A 127 -19.83 -0.39 -11.41
N ASP A 128 -21.02 0.23 -11.52
CA ASP A 128 -22.28 -0.46 -11.26
C ASP A 128 -22.86 -1.14 -12.50
N LYS A 129 -22.71 -0.55 -13.69
CA LYS A 129 -23.30 -1.08 -14.93
C LYS A 129 -22.34 -1.94 -15.73
N GLN A 130 -21.06 -1.61 -15.73
CA GLN A 130 -20.06 -2.31 -16.55
C GLN A 130 -19.18 -3.30 -15.79
N GLY A 131 -19.34 -3.43 -14.47
CA GLY A 131 -18.71 -4.46 -13.66
C GLY A 131 -17.18 -4.38 -13.59
N VAL A 132 -16.60 -3.17 -13.60
CA VAL A 132 -15.14 -2.99 -13.48
C VAL A 132 -14.61 -3.58 -12.16
N PHE A 133 -15.43 -3.61 -11.10
CA PHE A 133 -15.09 -4.09 -9.77
C PHE A 133 -15.57 -5.53 -9.48
N THR A 134 -16.28 -6.19 -10.40
CA THR A 134 -16.95 -7.47 -10.14
C THR A 134 -16.04 -8.53 -9.55
N GLU A 135 -14.85 -8.74 -10.13
CA GLU A 135 -13.91 -9.76 -9.63
C GLU A 135 -13.30 -9.39 -8.29
N PHE A 136 -13.05 -8.11 -8.06
CA PHE A 136 -12.56 -7.57 -6.80
C PHE A 136 -13.58 -7.79 -5.68
N ASP A 137 -14.84 -7.38 -5.91
CA ASP A 137 -15.93 -7.53 -4.95
C ASP A 137 -16.21 -9.01 -4.65
N ARG A 138 -16.15 -9.87 -5.66
CA ARG A 138 -16.30 -11.32 -5.51
C ARG A 138 -15.21 -11.92 -4.63
N PHE A 139 -13.95 -11.56 -4.85
CA PHE A 139 -12.85 -12.05 -4.02
C PHE A 139 -13.00 -11.59 -2.57
N LEU A 140 -13.33 -10.31 -2.34
CA LEU A 140 -13.57 -9.77 -1.00
C LEU A 140 -14.71 -10.48 -0.29
N ALA A 141 -15.83 -10.73 -1.00
CA ALA A 141 -16.98 -11.42 -0.45
C ALA A 141 -16.63 -12.83 0.00
N GLU A 142 -15.88 -13.59 -0.80
CA GLU A 142 -15.48 -14.97 -0.46
C GLU A 142 -14.52 -15.02 0.74
N VAL A 143 -13.56 -14.09 0.82
CA VAL A 143 -12.67 -14.02 1.99
C VAL A 143 -13.45 -13.64 3.25
N ARG A 144 -14.37 -12.67 3.16
CA ARG A 144 -15.24 -12.28 4.29
C ARG A 144 -16.13 -13.42 4.76
N LEU A 145 -16.78 -14.12 3.83
CA LEU A 145 -17.62 -15.28 4.14
C LEU A 145 -16.81 -16.41 4.79
N GLY A 146 -15.61 -16.68 4.29
CA GLY A 146 -14.71 -17.66 4.90
C GLY A 146 -14.26 -17.25 6.31
N ALA A 147 -13.92 -15.97 6.51
CA ALA A 147 -13.57 -15.42 7.82
C ALA A 147 -14.74 -15.52 8.82
N GLN A 148 -15.96 -15.18 8.40
CA GLN A 148 -17.17 -15.31 9.22
C GLN A 148 -17.50 -16.77 9.57
N ARG A 149 -17.24 -17.70 8.66
CA ARG A 149 -17.36 -19.15 8.93
C ARG A 149 -16.22 -19.71 9.78
N GLY A 150 -15.21 -18.89 10.09
CA GLY A 150 -14.01 -19.29 10.84
C GLY A 150 -13.04 -20.16 10.05
N HIS A 151 -13.20 -20.30 8.74
CA HIS A 151 -12.37 -21.18 7.93
C HIS A 151 -12.27 -20.75 6.46
N ILE A 152 -11.03 -20.59 5.97
CA ILE A 152 -10.69 -20.23 4.59
C ILE A 152 -9.77 -21.30 4.00
N VAL A 153 -10.07 -21.76 2.78
CA VAL A 153 -9.22 -22.71 2.05
C VAL A 153 -8.62 -22.00 0.84
N ILE A 154 -7.30 -21.81 0.82
CA ILE A 154 -6.63 -21.07 -0.25
C ILE A 154 -6.90 -21.70 -1.60
N GLY A 155 -6.84 -23.04 -1.70
CA GLY A 155 -7.12 -23.77 -2.95
C GLY A 155 -8.45 -23.41 -3.61
N LYS A 156 -9.50 -23.08 -2.83
CA LYS A 156 -10.81 -22.65 -3.34
C LYS A 156 -10.84 -21.20 -3.82
N LEU A 157 -9.97 -20.35 -3.26
CA LEU A 157 -9.86 -18.94 -3.64
C LEU A 157 -9.03 -18.74 -4.92
N LEU A 158 -8.12 -19.66 -5.25
CA LEU A 158 -7.18 -19.46 -6.37
C LEU A 158 -7.86 -19.15 -7.73
N PRO A 159 -8.96 -19.81 -8.15
CA PRO A 159 -9.65 -19.44 -9.39
C PRO A 159 -10.15 -17.99 -9.38
N ILE A 160 -10.65 -17.53 -8.23
CA ILE A 160 -11.22 -16.19 -8.05
C ILE A 160 -10.10 -15.15 -7.95
N TYR A 161 -9.06 -15.45 -7.18
CA TYR A 161 -7.86 -14.63 -7.08
C TYR A 161 -7.22 -14.38 -8.45
N LYS A 162 -7.10 -15.42 -9.29
CA LYS A 162 -6.56 -15.26 -10.65
C LYS A 162 -7.40 -14.27 -11.46
N GLN A 163 -8.73 -14.29 -11.36
CA GLN A 163 -9.61 -13.37 -12.08
C GLN A 163 -9.41 -11.89 -11.72
N LEU A 164 -8.70 -11.57 -10.63
CA LEU A 164 -8.32 -10.20 -10.27
C LEU A 164 -7.30 -9.58 -11.24
N TYR A 165 -6.50 -10.38 -11.94
CA TYR A 165 -5.32 -9.93 -12.71
C TYR A 165 -4.41 -8.95 -11.92
N PRO A 166 -3.88 -9.34 -10.74
CA PRO A 166 -3.11 -8.41 -9.92
C PRO A 166 -1.88 -7.85 -10.63
N SER A 167 -1.66 -6.53 -10.57
CA SER A 167 -0.49 -5.88 -11.21
C SER A 167 0.84 -6.36 -10.62
N LEU A 168 0.81 -6.83 -9.37
CA LEU A 168 1.94 -7.40 -8.63
C LEU A 168 2.24 -8.88 -8.96
N HIS A 169 1.37 -9.56 -9.70
CA HIS A 169 1.46 -10.99 -10.00
C HIS A 169 1.15 -11.24 -11.48
N ARG A 170 1.97 -10.63 -12.34
CA ARG A 170 1.72 -10.47 -13.77
C ARG A 170 1.70 -11.79 -14.50
N LEU A 171 2.58 -12.72 -14.13
CA LEU A 171 2.61 -14.04 -14.75
C LEU A 171 1.65 -15.02 -14.07
N GLY A 172 0.74 -14.59 -13.18
CA GLY A 172 -0.18 -15.48 -12.45
C GLY A 172 -1.09 -16.36 -13.33
N HIS A 173 -1.33 -15.96 -14.59
CA HIS A 173 -2.03 -16.76 -15.60
C HIS A 173 -1.11 -17.57 -16.53
N SER A 174 0.17 -17.21 -16.59
CA SER A 174 1.18 -17.90 -17.39
C SER A 174 1.51 -19.26 -16.81
N THR A 175 2.12 -20.12 -17.63
CA THR A 175 2.80 -21.34 -17.19
C THR A 175 4.18 -21.06 -16.60
N GLU A 176 4.76 -19.90 -16.91
CA GLU A 176 6.06 -19.45 -16.41
C GLU A 176 5.98 -18.96 -14.96
N VAL A 177 7.05 -19.17 -14.20
CA VAL A 177 7.17 -18.76 -12.80
C VAL A 177 7.43 -17.25 -12.72
N ASP A 178 6.61 -16.55 -11.94
CA ASP A 178 6.81 -15.16 -11.56
C ASP A 178 7.80 -15.06 -10.39
N TYR A 179 9.10 -15.18 -10.66
CA TYR A 179 10.12 -15.10 -9.62
C TYR A 179 10.10 -13.76 -8.86
N ASN A 180 9.63 -12.68 -9.48
CA ASN A 180 9.51 -11.38 -8.82
C ASN A 180 8.36 -11.39 -7.80
N ALA A 181 7.20 -11.92 -8.17
CA ALA A 181 6.08 -12.08 -7.25
C ALA A 181 6.40 -13.09 -6.14
N LEU A 182 7.10 -14.19 -6.47
CA LEU A 182 7.57 -15.16 -5.48
C LEU A 182 8.54 -14.52 -4.47
N ALA A 183 9.53 -13.75 -4.95
CA ALA A 183 10.44 -12.99 -4.09
C ALA A 183 9.71 -12.00 -3.19
N TYR A 184 8.68 -11.33 -3.74
CA TYR A 184 7.86 -10.39 -2.99
C TYR A 184 7.13 -11.06 -1.82
N VAL A 185 6.55 -12.25 -2.02
CA VAL A 185 5.75 -12.93 -0.98
C VAL A 185 6.59 -13.73 0.01
N VAL A 186 7.68 -14.38 -0.42
CA VAL A 186 8.55 -15.16 0.48
C VAL A 186 9.15 -14.27 1.57
N ARG A 187 9.48 -13.01 1.27
CA ARG A 187 9.98 -12.04 2.26
C ARG A 187 8.91 -11.53 3.23
N ARG A 188 7.62 -11.75 2.93
CA ARG A 188 6.45 -11.21 3.67
C ARG A 188 5.59 -12.29 4.32
N LEU A 189 5.91 -13.56 4.08
CA LEU A 189 5.32 -14.73 4.70
C LEU A 189 6.35 -15.36 5.64
N PRO A 190 5.91 -16.06 6.70
CA PRO A 190 6.79 -16.80 7.59
C PRO A 190 7.73 -17.76 6.86
N ALA A 191 8.94 -17.94 7.38
CA ALA A 191 9.95 -18.79 6.77
C ALA A 191 9.50 -20.26 6.60
N ASN A 192 8.57 -20.73 7.43
CA ASN A 192 8.01 -22.08 7.38
C ASN A 192 6.78 -22.21 6.46
N VAL A 193 6.47 -21.21 5.62
CA VAL A 193 5.34 -21.26 4.68
C VAL A 193 5.35 -22.49 3.76
N THR A 194 6.54 -23.03 3.44
CA THR A 194 6.68 -24.19 2.54
C THR A 194 6.10 -25.49 3.11
N ASN A 195 6.05 -25.60 4.44
CA ASN A 195 5.59 -26.79 5.13
C ASN A 195 4.36 -26.55 6.02
N THR A 196 3.77 -25.34 6.01
CA THR A 196 2.62 -24.99 6.85
C THR A 196 1.28 -25.22 6.17
N PHE A 197 0.59 -26.31 6.56
CA PHE A 197 -0.73 -26.68 6.07
C PHE A 197 -1.86 -25.93 6.78
N MET A 198 -1.69 -25.67 8.08
CA MET A 198 -2.73 -25.09 8.93
C MET A 198 -2.28 -23.77 9.55
N TRP A 199 -3.04 -22.73 9.26
CA TRP A 199 -2.82 -21.39 9.79
C TRP A 199 -3.92 -21.07 10.79
N PHE A 200 -3.57 -20.89 12.05
CA PHE A 200 -4.48 -20.42 13.09
C PHE A 200 -4.34 -18.90 13.20
N ALA A 201 -5.25 -18.18 12.53
CA ALA A 201 -5.25 -16.73 12.50
C ALA A 201 -6.20 -16.20 13.58
N THR A 202 -5.68 -15.39 14.51
CA THR A 202 -6.43 -14.87 15.66
C THR A 202 -6.13 -13.40 15.89
N ASP A 203 -7.09 -12.62 16.38
CA ASP A 203 -6.90 -11.21 16.77
C ASP A 203 -6.35 -11.06 18.19
N GLU A 204 -6.52 -12.10 19.02
CA GLU A 204 -5.99 -12.17 20.38
C GLU A 204 -5.31 -13.53 20.62
N ILE A 205 -4.21 -13.56 21.37
CA ILE A 205 -3.62 -14.82 21.81
C ILE A 205 -4.56 -15.49 22.83
N PRO A 206 -5.05 -16.72 22.58
CA PRO A 206 -5.88 -17.43 23.54
C PRO A 206 -5.19 -17.55 24.91
N VAL A 207 -5.93 -17.41 26.02
CA VAL A 207 -5.40 -17.45 27.41
C VAL A 207 -4.48 -18.65 27.66
N ARG A 208 -4.82 -19.82 27.11
CA ARG A 208 -4.01 -21.05 27.21
C ARG A 208 -2.61 -20.93 26.59
N TYR A 209 -2.38 -19.92 25.77
CA TYR A 209 -1.12 -19.60 25.09
C TYR A 209 -0.61 -18.20 25.48
N ALA A 210 -1.02 -17.62 26.62
CA ALA A 210 -0.63 -16.27 27.02
C ALA A 210 0.90 -16.05 27.02
N ALA A 211 1.70 -17.10 27.24
CA ALA A 211 3.15 -17.10 27.09
C ALA A 211 3.59 -17.72 25.75
N ALA A 212 2.99 -17.31 24.62
CA ALA A 212 3.23 -17.90 23.30
C ALA A 212 4.72 -17.91 22.92
N GLN A 213 5.46 -16.85 23.27
CA GLN A 213 6.90 -16.73 23.02
C GLN A 213 7.73 -17.79 23.76
N ALA A 214 7.24 -18.30 24.90
CA ALA A 214 7.90 -19.37 25.64
C ALA A 214 7.49 -20.77 25.15
N LEU A 215 6.37 -20.88 24.44
CA LEU A 215 5.79 -22.14 23.98
C LEU A 215 6.15 -22.49 22.54
N PHE A 216 6.38 -21.49 21.69
CA PHE A 216 6.44 -21.64 20.24
C PHE A 216 7.65 -20.92 19.63
N THR A 217 8.09 -21.39 18.47
CA THR A 217 9.20 -20.78 17.72
C THR A 217 8.70 -19.56 16.95
N ASP A 218 9.35 -18.40 17.12
CA ASP A 218 9.06 -17.21 16.33
C ASP A 218 9.49 -17.43 14.86
N THR A 219 8.56 -17.24 13.93
CA THR A 219 8.79 -17.34 12.48
C THR A 219 8.37 -16.07 11.74
N THR A 220 8.33 -14.94 12.46
CA THR A 220 7.93 -13.63 11.92
C THR A 220 8.79 -13.20 10.72
N ALA A 221 8.12 -12.75 9.66
CA ALA A 221 8.78 -12.34 8.42
C ALA A 221 9.48 -10.98 8.53
N GLU A 222 10.61 -10.82 7.83
CA GLU A 222 11.45 -9.62 7.87
C GLU A 222 10.75 -8.38 7.28
N ALA A 223 10.21 -8.50 6.06
CA ALA A 223 9.66 -7.36 5.32
C ALA A 223 8.22 -7.00 5.74
N ARG A 224 7.57 -7.89 6.51
CA ARG A 224 6.20 -7.73 6.98
C ARG A 224 6.05 -8.42 8.34
N ARG A 225 6.27 -7.63 9.40
CA ARG A 225 6.25 -8.08 10.80
C ARG A 225 4.83 -8.38 11.30
N ARG A 226 4.24 -9.46 10.81
CA ARG A 226 3.08 -10.13 11.42
C ARG A 226 3.59 -11.15 12.41
N VAL A 227 3.24 -10.97 13.68
CA VAL A 227 3.70 -11.86 14.74
C VAL A 227 3.18 -13.25 14.44
N THR A 228 4.10 -14.16 14.14
CA THR A 228 3.80 -15.51 13.69
C THR A 228 4.67 -16.48 14.46
N TRP A 229 4.03 -17.53 14.99
CA TRP A 229 4.71 -18.60 15.67
C TRP A 229 4.43 -19.94 15.01
N GLU A 230 5.43 -20.81 14.96
CA GLU A 230 5.24 -22.22 14.66
C GLU A 230 4.80 -22.95 15.93
N MET A 231 3.54 -23.42 15.95
CA MET A 231 2.99 -24.14 17.11
C MET A 231 3.51 -25.57 17.17
N MET A 232 3.64 -26.19 16.00
CA MET A 232 4.17 -27.52 15.75
C MET A 232 4.43 -27.66 14.25
N PRO A 233 5.22 -28.65 13.80
CA PRO A 233 5.46 -28.85 12.37
C PRO A 233 4.15 -28.88 11.57
N GLY A 234 4.04 -27.99 10.57
CA GLY A 234 2.88 -27.88 9.72
C GLY A 234 1.73 -27.01 10.23
N LYS A 235 1.87 -26.40 11.41
CA LYS A 235 0.85 -25.53 12.00
C LYS A 235 1.44 -24.26 12.59
N SER A 236 1.01 -23.12 12.06
CA SER A 236 1.41 -21.80 12.54
C SER A 236 0.25 -21.03 13.16
N LEU A 237 0.53 -20.27 14.21
CA LEU A 237 -0.34 -19.25 14.77
C LEU A 237 0.07 -17.90 14.19
N VAL A 238 -0.87 -17.16 13.64
CA VAL A 238 -0.68 -15.78 13.19
C VAL A 238 -1.57 -14.87 14.02
N LEU A 239 -0.96 -13.87 14.63
CA LEU A 239 -1.69 -12.79 15.26
C LEU A 239 -2.04 -11.75 14.18
N LEU A 240 -3.32 -11.65 13.86
CA LEU A 240 -3.87 -10.65 12.95
C LEU A 240 -3.95 -9.31 13.67
N ARG A 241 -3.57 -8.24 12.98
CA ARG A 241 -3.88 -6.87 13.41
C ARG A 241 -5.38 -6.59 13.24
N ASP A 242 -5.88 -5.61 13.99
CA ASP A 242 -7.30 -5.25 13.98
C ASP A 242 -7.81 -4.90 12.58
N GLY A 243 -9.06 -5.28 12.30
CA GLY A 243 -9.73 -5.08 11.01
C GLY A 243 -9.58 -6.22 9.99
N MET A 244 -10.11 -6.00 8.78
CA MET A 244 -10.08 -7.00 7.70
C MET A 244 -8.83 -6.91 6.81
N SER A 245 -8.13 -5.77 6.81
CA SER A 245 -7.02 -5.52 5.89
C SER A 245 -5.87 -6.52 6.07
N ASP A 246 -5.52 -6.89 7.31
CA ASP A 246 -4.38 -7.80 7.55
C ASP A 246 -4.68 -9.24 7.16
N LEU A 247 -5.94 -9.67 7.36
CA LEU A 247 -6.39 -10.97 6.86
C LEU A 247 -6.40 -11.00 5.32
N LEU A 248 -6.90 -9.94 4.67
CA LEU A 248 -6.90 -9.82 3.21
C LEU A 248 -5.48 -9.85 2.64
N ASP A 249 -4.55 -9.13 3.28
CA ASP A 249 -3.14 -9.12 2.90
C ASP A 249 -2.51 -10.52 3.05
N LEU A 250 -2.70 -11.19 4.19
CA LEU A 250 -2.23 -12.57 4.40
C LEU A 250 -2.77 -13.54 3.34
N VAL A 251 -4.09 -13.53 3.12
CA VAL A 251 -4.74 -14.42 2.15
C VAL A 251 -4.23 -14.15 0.73
N SER A 252 -4.06 -12.89 0.36
CA SER A 252 -3.58 -12.51 -0.98
C SER A 252 -2.13 -12.95 -1.21
N LEU A 253 -1.26 -12.81 -0.21
CA LEU A 253 0.12 -13.30 -0.26
C LEU A 253 0.17 -14.83 -0.39
N LEU A 254 -0.66 -15.55 0.37
CA LEU A 254 -0.77 -17.01 0.27
C LEU A 254 -1.33 -17.45 -1.09
N CYS A 255 -2.23 -16.67 -1.70
CA CYS A 255 -2.70 -16.94 -3.05
C CYS A 255 -1.59 -16.79 -4.11
N ILE A 256 -0.77 -15.73 -4.06
CA ILE A 256 0.41 -15.59 -4.94
C ILE A 256 1.34 -16.78 -4.75
N TYR A 257 1.74 -17.04 -3.51
CA TYR A 257 2.63 -18.14 -3.16
C TYR A 257 2.10 -19.46 -3.73
N ALA A 258 0.81 -19.73 -3.55
CA ALA A 258 0.23 -20.98 -3.99
C ALA A 258 0.13 -21.10 -5.53
N VAL A 259 -0.09 -19.99 -6.26
CA VAL A 259 -0.03 -20.02 -7.73
C VAL A 259 1.39 -20.35 -8.21
N GLU A 260 2.41 -19.71 -7.63
CA GLU A 260 3.80 -19.91 -8.06
C GLU A 260 4.36 -21.28 -7.64
N ALA A 261 4.06 -21.74 -6.42
CA ALA A 261 4.44 -23.07 -5.94
C ALA A 261 3.85 -24.18 -6.83
N ARG A 262 2.61 -24.02 -7.33
CA ARG A 262 2.02 -24.95 -8.32
C ARG A 262 2.79 -25.03 -9.63
N LYS A 263 3.39 -23.93 -10.08
CA LYS A 263 4.18 -23.91 -11.32
C LYS A 263 5.53 -24.57 -11.10
N LEU A 264 6.18 -24.31 -9.97
CA LEU A 264 7.42 -24.99 -9.56
C LEU A 264 7.18 -26.50 -9.43
N ARG A 265 6.14 -26.94 -8.70
CA ARG A 265 5.77 -28.35 -8.58
C ARG A 265 5.53 -29.01 -9.93
N ARG A 266 4.91 -28.31 -10.90
CA ARG A 266 4.68 -28.87 -12.25
C ARG A 266 5.98 -29.29 -12.95
N ARG A 267 7.09 -28.62 -12.69
CA ARG A 267 8.42 -28.96 -13.24
C ARG A 267 9.10 -30.10 -12.49
N LEU A 268 8.63 -30.43 -11.28
CA LEU A 268 9.20 -31.43 -10.37
C LEU A 268 8.34 -32.70 -10.26
N ARG A 269 7.45 -32.96 -11.22
CA ARG A 269 6.50 -34.09 -11.14
C ARG A 269 7.13 -35.46 -11.33
N ASP A 270 8.35 -35.52 -11.87
CA ASP A 270 9.05 -36.77 -12.08
C ASP A 270 9.50 -37.36 -10.73
N GLY A 271 9.12 -38.62 -10.47
CA GLY A 271 9.42 -39.28 -9.19
C GLY A 271 10.92 -39.44 -8.94
N GLY A 272 11.74 -39.58 -9.99
CA GLY A 272 13.19 -39.62 -9.88
C GLY A 272 13.78 -38.29 -9.44
N VAL A 273 13.26 -37.17 -9.98
CA VAL A 273 13.64 -35.82 -9.55
C VAL A 273 13.29 -35.58 -8.08
N LEU A 274 12.12 -36.04 -7.60
CA LEU A 274 11.74 -35.90 -6.19
C LEU A 274 12.63 -36.71 -5.25
N CYS A 275 12.95 -37.96 -5.60
CA CYS A 275 13.88 -38.78 -4.84
C CYS A 275 15.27 -38.14 -4.80
N ALA A 276 15.74 -37.60 -5.92
CA ALA A 276 17.03 -36.92 -5.99
C ALA A 276 17.04 -35.60 -5.18
N LEU A 277 15.93 -34.85 -5.12
CA LEU A 277 15.81 -33.67 -4.25
C LEU A 277 15.81 -34.01 -2.75
N ALA A 278 15.41 -35.23 -2.37
CA ALA A 278 15.49 -35.70 -0.99
C ALA A 278 16.90 -36.17 -0.58
N SER A 279 17.81 -36.33 -1.54
CA SER A 279 19.21 -36.68 -1.35
C SER A 279 20.08 -35.43 -1.44
N GLU A 280 20.87 -35.12 -0.42
CA GLU A 280 21.79 -33.97 -0.46
C GLU A 280 22.84 -34.11 -1.59
N GLU A 281 23.25 -35.35 -1.90
CA GLU A 281 24.26 -35.62 -2.93
C GLU A 281 23.72 -35.40 -4.35
N ASP A 282 22.46 -35.73 -4.60
CA ASP A 282 21.86 -35.71 -5.94
C ASP A 282 21.04 -34.44 -6.23
N ALA A 283 20.73 -33.63 -5.20
CA ALA A 283 19.86 -32.47 -5.32
C ALA A 283 20.35 -31.46 -6.37
N ALA A 284 21.66 -31.21 -6.44
CA ALA A 284 22.22 -30.25 -7.39
C ALA A 284 21.99 -30.68 -8.85
N ALA A 285 22.15 -31.97 -9.14
CA ALA A 285 21.88 -32.53 -10.47
C ALA A 285 20.39 -32.50 -10.81
N ALA A 286 19.52 -32.80 -9.83
CA ALA A 286 18.07 -32.72 -9.99
C ALA A 286 17.60 -31.29 -10.33
N LEU A 287 18.15 -30.29 -9.62
CA LEU A 287 17.86 -28.87 -9.88
C LEU A 287 18.32 -28.44 -11.28
N ALA A 288 19.53 -28.83 -11.69
CA ALA A 288 20.07 -28.52 -13.01
C ALA A 288 19.28 -29.16 -14.17
N GLY A 289 18.64 -30.32 -13.92
CA GLY A 289 17.75 -30.97 -14.88
C GLY A 289 16.38 -30.32 -14.99
N ALA A 290 15.85 -29.76 -13.90
CA ALA A 290 14.50 -29.17 -13.85
C ALA A 290 14.46 -27.67 -14.18
N PHE A 291 15.54 -26.94 -13.90
CA PHE A 291 15.63 -25.47 -13.99
C PHE A 291 16.89 -25.03 -14.73
N SER A 292 16.81 -23.87 -15.40
CA SER A 292 18.00 -23.26 -15.98
C SER A 292 18.95 -22.72 -14.89
N PRO A 293 20.26 -22.54 -15.18
CA PRO A 293 21.21 -21.99 -14.21
C PRO A 293 20.78 -20.63 -13.64
N TYR A 294 20.16 -19.78 -14.47
CA TYR A 294 19.64 -18.49 -14.05
C TYR A 294 18.47 -18.61 -13.05
N GLU A 295 17.60 -19.59 -13.25
CA GLU A 295 16.49 -19.87 -12.34
C GLU A 295 16.98 -20.43 -11.00
N VAL A 296 17.96 -21.34 -11.04
CA VAL A 296 18.60 -21.86 -9.82
C VAL A 296 19.22 -20.72 -9.01
N GLN A 297 19.94 -19.80 -9.66
CA GLN A 297 20.51 -18.62 -8.99
C GLN A 297 19.42 -17.76 -8.32
N ARG A 298 18.28 -17.57 -8.98
CA ARG A 298 17.15 -16.82 -8.40
C ARG A 298 16.54 -17.54 -7.20
N LEU A 299 16.36 -18.85 -7.27
CA LEU A 299 15.86 -19.66 -6.16
C LEU A 299 16.84 -19.66 -4.98
N GLU A 300 18.14 -19.73 -5.24
CA GLU A 300 19.20 -19.66 -4.23
C GLU A 300 19.20 -18.31 -3.52
N ALA A 301 18.93 -17.21 -4.25
CA ALA A 301 18.75 -15.91 -3.64
C ALA A 301 17.49 -15.81 -2.73
N LEU A 302 16.48 -16.67 -2.94
CA LEU A 302 15.29 -16.74 -2.08
C LEU A 302 15.51 -17.61 -0.84
N TRP A 303 16.19 -18.74 -1.01
CA TRP A 303 16.42 -19.74 0.04
C TRP A 303 17.88 -20.21 0.04
N PRO A 304 18.82 -19.38 0.51
CA PRO A 304 20.24 -19.72 0.51
C PRO A 304 20.49 -21.03 1.26
N GLY A 305 21.07 -22.02 0.58
CA GLY A 305 21.37 -23.36 1.09
C GLY A 305 20.17 -24.28 1.29
N GLU A 306 18.93 -23.82 1.06
CA GLU A 306 17.72 -24.58 1.36
C GLU A 306 16.83 -24.87 0.14
N VAL A 307 17.20 -24.45 -1.07
CA VAL A 307 16.37 -24.55 -2.28
C VAL A 307 15.78 -25.95 -2.47
N HIS A 308 16.60 -27.00 -2.41
CA HIS A 308 16.17 -28.38 -2.61
C HIS A 308 15.09 -28.80 -1.60
N ARG A 309 15.29 -28.48 -0.31
CA ARG A 309 14.33 -28.76 0.76
C ARG A 309 13.03 -27.99 0.55
N ARG A 310 13.09 -26.71 0.21
CA ARG A 310 11.90 -25.88 -0.03
C ARG A 310 11.07 -26.35 -1.21
N LEU A 311 11.73 -26.78 -2.29
CA LEU A 311 11.05 -27.35 -3.45
C LEU A 311 10.47 -28.74 -3.19
N LEU A 312 11.15 -29.55 -2.38
CA LEU A 312 10.63 -30.83 -1.91
C LEU A 312 9.37 -30.62 -1.05
N ASP A 313 9.45 -29.72 -0.06
CA ASP A 313 8.30 -29.32 0.77
C ASP A 313 7.12 -28.90 -0.11
N MET A 314 7.31 -27.98 -1.07
CA MET A 314 6.26 -27.55 -2.01
C MET A 314 5.66 -28.69 -2.82
N SER A 315 6.50 -29.64 -3.23
CA SER A 315 6.08 -30.78 -4.04
C SER A 315 5.21 -31.75 -3.25
N LEU A 316 5.51 -31.95 -1.96
CA LEU A 316 4.77 -32.82 -1.04
C LEU A 316 3.56 -32.12 -0.39
N HIS A 317 3.62 -30.80 -0.20
CA HIS A 317 2.61 -30.00 0.49
C HIS A 317 1.38 -29.69 -0.38
N HIS A 318 1.52 -29.68 -1.71
CA HIS A 318 0.45 -29.44 -2.68
C HIS A 318 -0.35 -28.13 -2.53
N GLU A 319 0.15 -27.19 -1.72
CA GLU A 319 -0.54 -25.96 -1.30
C GLU A 319 -1.90 -26.21 -0.66
N ASP A 320 -2.01 -27.29 0.11
CA ASP A 320 -3.16 -27.60 0.96
C ASP A 320 -3.19 -26.68 2.19
N ILE A 321 -3.38 -25.39 1.92
CA ILE A 321 -3.35 -24.32 2.91
C ILE A 321 -4.78 -24.05 3.39
N SER A 322 -5.00 -24.29 4.69
CA SER A 322 -6.23 -23.99 5.39
C SER A 322 -5.97 -22.96 6.49
N ILE A 323 -6.79 -21.92 6.55
CA ILE A 323 -6.72 -20.87 7.56
C ILE A 323 -7.96 -20.99 8.44
N HIS A 324 -7.74 -21.30 9.72
CA HIS A 324 -8.75 -21.21 10.76
C HIS A 324 -8.73 -19.80 11.31
N VAL A 325 -9.84 -19.07 11.14
CA VAL A 325 -9.97 -17.70 11.60
C VAL A 325 -10.75 -17.71 12.91
N TYR A 326 -10.12 -17.26 13.99
CA TYR A 326 -10.76 -17.04 15.27
C TYR A 326 -10.78 -15.54 15.55
N ARG A 327 -11.98 -14.96 15.63
CA ARG A 327 -12.17 -13.57 16.06
C ARG A 327 -13.11 -13.58 17.25
N ARG A 328 -12.71 -12.98 18.37
CA ARG A 328 -13.61 -12.87 19.52
C ARG A 328 -14.71 -11.87 19.19
N THR A 329 -15.96 -12.35 19.23
CA THR A 329 -17.15 -11.56 18.87
C THR A 329 -17.55 -10.57 19.96
N ASP A 330 -17.03 -10.70 21.18
CA ASP A 330 -17.38 -9.89 22.35
C ASP A 330 -16.14 -9.57 23.22
N ASN A 331 -15.92 -8.28 23.53
CA ASN A 331 -15.21 -7.71 24.68
C ASN A 331 -13.76 -8.16 25.03
N TYR A 332 -12.77 -7.83 24.19
CA TYR A 332 -11.36 -7.76 24.66
C TYR A 332 -10.48 -6.69 23.99
N ASN A 333 -10.83 -6.19 22.80
CA ASN A 333 -10.05 -5.13 22.13
C ASN A 333 -10.00 -3.80 22.90
N SER A 334 -11.00 -3.51 23.76
CA SER A 334 -10.95 -2.37 24.67
C SER A 334 -9.82 -2.51 25.70
N ALA A 335 -9.59 -3.70 26.25
CA ALA A 335 -8.58 -3.93 27.28
C ALA A 335 -7.14 -3.76 26.74
N HIS A 336 -6.85 -4.19 25.51
CA HIS A 336 -5.54 -3.99 24.89
C HIS A 336 -5.31 -2.54 24.49
N ALA A 337 -6.32 -1.89 23.91
CA ALA A 337 -6.30 -0.47 23.62
C ALA A 337 -6.11 0.37 24.89
N GLU A 338 -6.82 0.05 25.96
CA GLU A 338 -6.68 0.67 27.30
C GLU A 338 -5.28 0.43 27.87
N THR A 339 -4.77 -0.80 27.80
CA THR A 339 -3.42 -1.13 28.28
C THR A 339 -2.36 -0.36 27.50
N TRP A 340 -2.48 -0.32 26.17
CA TRP A 340 -1.59 0.43 25.30
C TRP A 340 -1.62 1.94 25.63
N THR A 341 -2.81 2.49 25.80
CA THR A 341 -3.02 3.89 26.19
C THR A 341 -2.41 4.17 27.57
N GLN A 342 -2.59 3.25 28.51
CA GLN A 342 -2.01 3.35 29.85
C GLN A 342 -0.48 3.28 29.83
N GLN A 343 0.13 2.46 28.98
CA GLN A 343 1.58 2.42 28.80
C GLN A 343 2.10 3.78 28.31
N ILE A 344 1.43 4.41 27.34
CA ILE A 344 1.78 5.75 26.86
C ILE A 344 1.64 6.79 27.97
N ALA A 345 0.59 6.68 28.78
CA ALA A 345 0.34 7.60 29.87
C ALA A 345 1.41 7.51 30.97
N LEU A 346 1.80 6.30 31.35
CA LEU A 346 2.91 6.03 32.28
C LEU A 346 4.25 6.48 31.71
N ALA A 347 4.51 6.26 30.42
CA ALA A 347 5.72 6.74 29.75
C ALA A 347 5.78 8.28 29.70
N THR A 348 4.63 8.93 29.48
CA THR A 348 4.52 10.40 29.53
C THR A 348 4.85 10.90 30.94
N ARG A 349 4.33 10.23 31.99
CA ARG A 349 4.68 10.54 33.38
C ARG A 349 6.16 10.34 33.67
N SER A 350 6.76 9.27 33.16
CA SER A 350 8.18 9.00 33.32
C SER A 350 9.05 10.09 32.65
N LEU A 351 8.64 10.59 31.49
CA LEU A 351 9.36 11.59 30.71
C LEU A 351 9.19 13.01 31.26
N LEU A 352 7.94 13.43 31.52
CA LEU A 352 7.60 14.82 31.87
C LEU A 352 7.42 15.03 33.38
N GLY A 353 7.42 13.96 34.18
CA GLY A 353 7.10 14.00 35.62
C GLY A 353 5.62 14.17 35.94
N ALA A 354 4.74 14.26 34.93
CA ALA A 354 3.31 14.48 35.08
C ALA A 354 2.50 13.52 34.21
N HIS A 355 1.39 13.02 34.73
CA HIS A 355 0.46 12.20 33.95
C HIS A 355 -0.28 13.07 32.90
N PRO A 356 -0.66 12.53 31.72
CA PRO A 356 -1.39 13.29 30.70
C PRO A 356 -2.57 14.15 31.16
N TRP A 357 -3.37 13.70 32.14
CA TRP A 357 -4.50 14.46 32.69
C TRP A 357 -4.09 15.60 33.63
N GLU A 358 -2.82 15.63 34.07
CA GLU A 358 -2.24 16.70 34.91
C GLU A 358 -1.59 17.81 34.05
N LEU A 359 -1.41 17.56 32.75
CA LEU A 359 -0.82 18.54 31.84
C LEU A 359 -1.74 19.77 31.70
N PRO A 360 -1.21 20.99 31.58
CA PRO A 360 -2.01 22.18 31.29
C PRO A 360 -2.87 22.01 30.03
N ASP A 361 -4.04 22.66 29.98
CA ASP A 361 -4.95 22.55 28.83
C ASP A 361 -4.38 23.15 27.54
N ASP A 362 -3.45 24.10 27.67
CA ASP A 362 -2.73 24.71 26.56
C ASP A 362 -1.46 23.95 26.15
N PHE A 363 -1.02 22.96 26.95
CA PHE A 363 0.18 22.18 26.70
C PHE A 363 0.10 21.46 25.34
N PRO A 364 1.02 21.72 24.40
CA PRO A 364 0.89 21.20 23.05
C PRO A 364 1.38 19.75 22.95
N VAL A 365 0.53 18.89 22.37
CA VAL A 365 0.84 17.51 22.02
C VAL A 365 0.77 17.35 20.50
N HIS A 366 1.80 16.76 19.91
CA HIS A 366 1.91 16.53 18.48
C HIS A 366 2.05 15.04 18.19
N ILE A 367 1.12 14.50 17.40
CA ILE A 367 1.15 13.10 17.00
C ILE A 367 1.86 13.00 15.66
N ILE A 368 2.84 12.10 15.58
CA ILE A 368 3.52 11.77 14.33
C ILE A 368 3.38 10.26 14.10
N SER A 369 2.80 9.85 12.97
CA SER A 369 2.89 8.47 12.48
C SER A 369 4.01 8.43 11.46
N SER A 370 5.11 7.76 11.79
CA SER A 370 6.29 7.68 10.93
C SER A 370 7.04 6.36 11.13
N ASN A 371 8.07 6.12 10.32
CA ASN A 371 9.01 5.07 10.66
C ASN A 371 9.78 5.44 11.95
N THR A 372 10.18 4.43 12.70
CA THR A 372 10.80 4.62 14.03
C THR A 372 12.20 5.24 14.05
N HIS A 373 12.78 5.56 12.88
CA HIS A 373 14.16 5.99 12.77
C HIS A 373 14.34 7.42 12.24
N SER A 374 13.49 7.91 11.33
CA SER A 374 13.65 9.26 10.77
C SER A 374 13.52 10.35 11.83
N VAL A 375 12.41 10.36 12.58
CA VAL A 375 12.19 11.30 13.70
C VAL A 375 13.27 11.15 14.76
N THR A 376 13.56 9.91 15.17
CA THR A 376 14.59 9.64 16.19
C THR A 376 15.97 10.14 15.76
N ASN A 377 16.38 9.93 14.51
CA ASN A 377 17.66 10.40 14.01
C ASN A 377 17.70 11.93 13.94
N CYS A 378 16.62 12.59 13.50
CA CYS A 378 16.56 14.04 13.45
C CYS A 378 16.65 14.69 14.84
N LEU A 379 16.13 14.02 15.87
CA LEU A 379 16.05 14.51 17.25
C LEU A 379 17.12 13.93 18.19
N SER A 380 18.09 13.15 17.68
CA SER A 380 19.07 12.44 18.51
C SER A 380 20.27 13.34 18.85
N PRO A 381 20.50 13.67 20.13
CA PRO A 381 21.72 14.36 20.54
C PRO A 381 22.96 13.47 20.36
N TRP A 382 22.82 12.15 20.56
CA TRP A 382 23.92 11.22 20.33
C TRP A 382 24.42 11.28 18.89
N LEU A 383 23.50 11.36 17.92
CA LEU A 383 23.86 11.40 16.51
C LEU A 383 24.63 12.68 16.18
N GLN A 384 24.19 13.82 16.72
CA GLN A 384 24.88 15.10 16.57
C GLN A 384 26.31 15.02 17.14
N GLU A 385 26.46 14.51 18.36
CA GLU A 385 27.75 14.38 19.05
C GLU A 385 28.72 13.41 18.37
N ASN A 386 28.20 12.40 17.67
CA ASN A 386 28.99 11.35 17.03
C ASN A 386 29.02 11.45 15.49
N ALA A 387 28.51 12.54 14.91
CA ALA A 387 28.41 12.70 13.46
C ALA A 387 29.77 12.51 12.75
N GLU A 388 30.81 13.19 13.22
CA GLU A 388 32.17 13.06 12.66
C GLU A 388 32.73 11.65 12.77
N ARG A 389 32.43 10.93 13.87
CA ARG A 389 32.85 9.53 14.06
C ARG A 389 32.18 8.61 13.03
N VAL A 390 30.87 8.77 12.83
CA VAL A 390 30.11 7.98 11.86
C VAL A 390 30.56 8.30 10.43
N LEU A 391 30.77 9.58 10.11
CA LEU A 391 31.26 10.01 8.78
C LEU A 391 32.68 9.51 8.51
N THR A 392 33.58 9.56 9.50
CA THR A 392 34.95 9.05 9.36
C THR A 392 34.95 7.54 9.10
N TRP A 393 34.17 6.78 9.87
CA TRP A 393 33.97 5.35 9.61
C TRP A 393 33.38 5.08 8.22
N GLY A 394 32.40 5.88 7.79
CA GLY A 394 31.77 5.75 6.47
C GLY A 394 32.75 5.94 5.30
N ARG A 395 33.74 6.84 5.42
CA ARG A 395 34.80 7.03 4.40
C ARG A 395 35.63 5.77 4.17
N GLU A 396 35.84 4.98 5.22
CA GLU A 396 36.66 3.76 5.15
C GLU A 396 35.82 2.52 4.80
N ALA A 397 34.66 2.37 5.44
CA ALA A 397 33.84 1.16 5.35
C ALA A 397 32.80 1.17 4.24
N HIS A 398 32.32 2.36 3.82
CA HIS A 398 31.22 2.52 2.87
C HIS A 398 31.46 3.65 1.84
N PRO A 399 32.56 3.61 1.07
CA PRO A 399 32.83 4.61 0.03
C PRO A 399 31.69 4.71 -0.98
N GLU A 400 30.99 3.60 -1.27
CA GLU A 400 29.83 3.56 -2.17
C GLU A 400 28.64 4.40 -1.68
N ILE A 401 28.50 4.63 -0.37
CA ILE A 401 27.49 5.54 0.20
C ILE A 401 28.05 6.96 0.21
N MET A 402 29.33 7.12 0.54
CA MET A 402 29.98 8.44 0.68
C MET A 402 30.07 9.21 -0.64
N ASP A 403 30.29 8.51 -1.74
CA ASP A 403 30.50 9.09 -3.08
C ASP A 403 29.19 9.45 -3.81
N LEU A 404 28.04 9.09 -3.23
CA LEU A 404 26.75 9.48 -3.79
C LEU A 404 26.57 11.01 -3.73
N PRO A 405 25.92 11.62 -4.73
CA PRO A 405 25.66 13.07 -4.78
C PRO A 405 24.57 13.50 -3.78
N TRP A 406 24.90 13.48 -2.48
CA TRP A 406 24.02 13.99 -1.43
C TRP A 406 23.89 15.50 -1.51
N GLU A 407 22.65 15.99 -1.69
CA GLU A 407 22.34 17.41 -1.63
C GLU A 407 22.43 17.95 -0.19
N GLU A 408 22.03 17.12 0.78
CA GLU A 408 22.04 17.42 2.21
C GLU A 408 23.07 16.51 2.91
N PRO A 409 24.15 17.07 3.49
CA PRO A 409 25.13 16.30 4.25
C PRO A 409 24.54 15.43 5.37
N TRP A 410 23.46 15.87 6.02
CA TRP A 410 22.83 15.10 7.10
C TRP A 410 22.09 13.85 6.60
N ASP A 411 21.64 13.83 5.35
CA ASP A 411 21.04 12.64 4.74
C ASP A 411 22.08 11.54 4.50
N ARG A 412 23.33 11.94 4.21
CA ARG A 412 24.47 11.01 4.15
C ARG A 412 24.72 10.36 5.50
N LEU A 413 24.70 11.15 6.58
CA LEU A 413 24.85 10.63 7.94
C LEU A 413 23.74 9.62 8.26
N ALA A 414 22.48 9.97 7.95
CA ALA A 414 21.34 9.08 8.10
C ALA A 414 21.49 7.76 7.34
N ALA A 415 22.06 7.77 6.13
CA ALA A 415 22.32 6.57 5.33
C ALA A 415 23.32 5.61 5.98
N LEU A 416 24.31 6.15 6.68
CA LEU A 416 25.34 5.38 7.38
C LEU A 416 24.87 4.81 8.72
N MET A 417 23.77 5.30 9.29
CA MET A 417 23.36 4.92 10.65
C MET A 417 23.05 3.44 10.80
N ARG A 418 22.32 2.86 9.86
CA ARG A 418 21.98 1.42 9.92
C ARG A 418 23.23 0.54 9.83
N PRO A 419 24.12 0.69 8.83
CA PRO A 419 25.31 -0.15 8.76
C PRO A 419 26.29 0.14 9.91
N PHE A 420 26.41 1.39 10.37
CA PHE A 420 27.24 1.73 11.53
C PHE A 420 26.79 0.98 12.79
N MET A 421 25.49 1.01 13.11
CA MET A 421 24.97 0.31 14.29
C MET A 421 25.08 -1.21 14.18
N ALA A 422 25.04 -1.76 12.95
CA ALA A 422 25.25 -3.19 12.73
C ALA A 422 26.72 -3.60 12.93
N ALA A 423 27.67 -2.75 12.52
CA ALA A 423 29.10 -2.97 12.73
C ALA A 423 29.56 -2.70 14.17
N HIS A 424 28.82 -1.83 14.89
CA HIS A 424 29.14 -1.38 16.25
C HIS A 424 27.99 -1.65 17.23
N PRO A 425 27.64 -2.93 17.49
CA PRO A 425 26.54 -3.27 18.39
C PRO A 425 26.75 -2.76 19.82
N GLU A 426 27.99 -2.55 20.25
CA GLU A 426 28.35 -1.95 21.54
C GLU A 426 27.88 -0.50 21.70
N MET A 427 27.66 0.22 20.59
CA MET A 427 27.22 1.62 20.61
C MET A 427 25.71 1.77 20.78
N VAL A 428 24.93 0.70 20.55
CA VAL A 428 23.47 0.71 20.69
C VAL A 428 23.02 1.12 22.10
N PRO A 429 23.48 0.48 23.20
CA PRO A 429 23.09 0.89 24.55
C PRO A 429 23.56 2.31 24.89
N ILE A 430 24.75 2.72 24.43
CA ILE A 430 25.29 4.07 24.66
C ILE A 430 24.40 5.13 24.02
N ARG A 431 23.97 4.89 22.78
CA ARG A 431 23.02 5.78 22.10
C ARG A 431 21.69 5.83 22.84
N MET A 432 21.15 4.67 23.25
CA MET A 432 19.88 4.62 23.97
C MET A 432 19.93 5.42 25.26
N GLU A 433 21.00 5.28 26.05
CA GLU A 433 21.22 6.05 27.28
C GLU A 433 21.33 7.55 27.00
N ARG A 434 22.10 7.96 25.97
CA ARG A 434 22.26 9.37 25.64
C ARG A 434 20.97 10.02 25.13
N ASP A 435 20.24 9.31 24.27
CA ASP A 435 18.96 9.79 23.74
C ASP A 435 17.86 9.80 24.83
N ALA A 436 17.97 8.97 25.88
CA ALA A 436 16.99 8.94 26.98
C ALA A 436 16.86 10.28 27.72
N ALA A 437 17.83 11.18 27.56
CA ALA A 437 17.77 12.56 28.05
C ALA A 437 16.64 13.39 27.43
N VAL A 438 16.14 13.01 26.24
CA VAL A 438 15.09 13.74 25.53
C VAL A 438 13.91 12.86 25.10
N ARG A 439 14.01 11.54 25.26
CA ARG A 439 12.97 10.60 24.81
C ARG A 439 12.75 9.41 25.71
N VAL A 440 11.55 8.84 25.64
CA VAL A 440 11.23 7.50 26.14
C VAL A 440 10.75 6.64 24.97
N GLN A 441 11.22 5.40 24.88
CA GLN A 441 10.81 4.45 23.85
C GLN A 441 10.07 3.26 24.48
N LEU A 442 8.94 2.90 23.89
CA LEU A 442 8.15 1.72 24.23
C LEU A 442 8.30 0.68 23.11
N ASP A 443 9.10 -0.35 23.39
CA ASP A 443 9.36 -1.45 22.46
C ASP A 443 8.31 -2.57 22.54
N GLU A 444 7.77 -2.82 23.74
CA GLU A 444 6.72 -3.81 24.01
C GLU A 444 5.39 -3.12 24.30
N THR A 445 4.69 -2.75 23.23
CA THR A 445 3.37 -2.14 23.30
C THR A 445 2.30 -3.22 23.32
N ALA A 446 1.39 -3.18 24.29
CA ALA A 446 0.34 -4.17 24.52
C ALA A 446 -0.45 -4.51 23.24
N PHE A 447 0.00 -5.55 22.54
CA PHE A 447 -0.66 -6.23 21.41
C PHE A 447 -1.04 -5.38 20.18
N THR A 448 -0.73 -4.08 20.13
CA THR A 448 -0.89 -3.27 18.90
C THR A 448 0.20 -3.54 17.87
N GLY A 449 1.38 -4.01 18.30
CA GLY A 449 2.54 -4.21 17.44
C GLY A 449 3.14 -2.90 16.90
N ILE A 450 2.82 -1.77 17.55
CA ILE A 450 3.23 -0.42 17.13
C ILE A 450 4.10 0.18 18.20
N ARG A 451 5.38 0.36 17.87
CA ARG A 451 6.33 1.03 18.74
C ARG A 451 5.94 2.49 18.92
N VAL A 452 6.17 3.01 20.13
CA VAL A 452 5.89 4.41 20.47
C VAL A 452 7.17 5.06 21.00
N GLN A 453 7.41 6.29 20.58
CA GLN A 453 8.52 7.13 21.03
C GLN A 453 7.95 8.47 21.47
N LEU A 454 8.22 8.84 22.71
CA LEU A 454 7.80 10.12 23.29
C LEU A 454 9.00 11.04 23.37
N PHE A 455 8.87 12.30 22.94
CA PHE A 455 9.93 13.30 23.02
C PHE A 455 9.48 14.54 23.78
N ASP A 456 10.31 15.02 24.70
CA ASP A 456 10.08 16.25 25.45
C ASP A 456 10.67 17.45 24.70
N LEU A 457 9.81 18.34 24.22
CA LEU A 457 10.24 19.55 23.52
C LEU A 457 11.03 20.50 24.42
N GLN A 458 10.78 20.52 25.73
CA GLN A 458 11.52 21.37 26.65
C GLN A 458 12.96 20.85 26.83
N ALA A 459 13.15 19.54 26.98
CA ALA A 459 14.48 18.93 27.01
C ALA A 459 15.24 19.11 25.68
N LEU A 460 14.55 19.01 24.54
CA LEU A 460 15.14 19.24 23.21
C LEU A 460 15.68 20.65 23.00
N ARG A 461 15.20 21.66 23.75
CA ARG A 461 15.75 23.02 23.70
C ARG A 461 17.17 23.09 24.28
N ALA A 462 17.54 22.15 25.14
CA ALA A 462 18.82 22.14 25.86
C ALA A 462 19.92 21.29 25.18
N VAL A 463 19.61 20.54 24.12
CA VAL A 463 20.57 19.64 23.44
C VAL A 463 20.66 19.95 21.96
N GLU A 464 21.83 19.83 21.33
CA GLU A 464 21.92 19.94 19.87
C GLU A 464 21.37 18.69 19.17
N ALA A 465 20.75 18.87 18.01
CA ALA A 465 20.19 17.81 17.16
C ALA A 465 20.41 18.20 15.68
N ASP A 466 19.64 17.64 14.73
CA ASP A 466 19.79 17.97 13.30
C ASP A 466 19.83 19.50 13.08
N PRO A 467 20.93 20.04 12.52
CA PRO A 467 21.14 21.49 12.42
C PRO A 467 20.17 22.20 11.47
N HIS A 468 19.40 21.45 10.67
CA HIS A 468 18.40 22.00 9.75
C HIS A 468 17.00 22.14 10.36
N LEU A 469 16.86 21.81 11.64
CA LEU A 469 15.67 22.06 12.44
C LEU A 469 15.82 23.35 13.25
N PRO A 470 14.75 24.15 13.40
CA PRO A 470 14.74 25.23 14.37
C PRO A 470 14.81 24.68 15.80
N ARG A 471 14.92 25.56 16.78
CA ARG A 471 14.73 25.18 18.19
C ARG A 471 13.24 25.20 18.54
N PRO A 472 12.74 24.26 19.37
CA PRO A 472 11.36 24.32 19.83
C PRO A 472 11.05 25.67 20.50
N SER A 473 9.94 26.28 20.10
CA SER A 473 9.49 27.60 20.60
C SER A 473 9.10 27.56 22.08
N GLY A 474 8.62 26.40 22.57
CA GLY A 474 8.17 26.21 23.94
C GLY A 474 8.18 24.74 24.40
N PRO A 475 7.64 24.46 25.60
CA PRO A 475 7.45 23.10 26.10
C PRO A 475 6.33 22.38 25.32
N GLY A 476 6.37 21.06 25.28
CA GLY A 476 5.40 20.24 24.57
C GLY A 476 5.84 18.78 24.46
N LEU A 477 4.99 17.94 23.87
CA LEU A 477 5.22 16.51 23.73
C LEU A 477 5.04 16.09 22.27
N ILE A 478 6.01 15.37 21.71
CA ILE A 478 5.83 14.61 20.47
C ILE A 478 5.53 13.16 20.84
N VAL A 479 4.43 12.64 20.31
CA VAL A 479 4.07 11.21 20.34
C VAL A 479 4.31 10.65 18.94
N ASN A 480 5.48 10.03 18.72
CA ASN A 480 5.80 9.35 17.47
C ASN A 480 5.40 7.88 17.56
N ILE A 481 4.58 7.41 16.63
CA ILE A 481 4.12 6.02 16.53
C ILE A 481 4.62 5.40 15.23
N ASP A 482 4.96 4.11 15.27
CA ASP A 482 5.23 3.32 14.06
C ASP A 482 3.96 3.19 13.19
N TYR A 483 4.11 2.74 11.95
CA TYR A 483 2.97 2.62 11.03
C TYR A 483 1.89 1.68 11.55
N ALA A 484 0.68 2.21 11.70
CA ALA A 484 -0.52 1.40 11.77
C ALA A 484 -0.72 0.64 10.46
N PHE A 485 -1.47 -0.46 10.50
CA PHE A 485 -1.79 -1.20 9.29
C PHE A 485 -3.26 -1.09 8.92
N GLY A 486 -3.53 -0.54 7.74
CA GLY A 486 -4.88 -0.42 7.22
C GLY A 486 -5.85 0.23 8.21
N GLN A 487 -6.95 -0.47 8.48
CA GLN A 487 -8.02 -0.03 9.37
C GLN A 487 -7.57 0.18 10.83
N GLN A 488 -6.46 -0.44 11.27
CA GLN A 488 -5.94 -0.29 12.63
C GLN A 488 -5.64 1.18 13.00
N ALA A 489 -5.37 2.03 12.01
CA ALA A 489 -5.07 3.45 12.20
C ALA A 489 -6.17 4.21 12.98
N GLU A 490 -7.44 3.89 12.72
CA GLU A 490 -8.59 4.56 13.33
C GLU A 490 -8.66 4.39 14.86
N PRO A 491 -8.70 3.16 15.42
CA PRO A 491 -8.72 2.98 16.88
C PRO A 491 -7.45 3.50 17.57
N ILE A 492 -6.30 3.50 16.91
CA ILE A 492 -5.05 4.06 17.46
C ILE A 492 -5.18 5.56 17.68
N VAL A 493 -5.66 6.30 16.67
CA VAL A 493 -5.87 7.75 16.82
C VAL A 493 -6.96 8.03 17.83
N ALA A 494 -8.05 7.24 17.84
CA ALA A 494 -9.12 7.40 18.82
C ALA A 494 -8.58 7.31 20.26
N ASN A 495 -7.70 6.35 20.54
CA ASN A 495 -7.05 6.20 21.84
C ASN A 495 -6.17 7.39 22.22
N LEU A 496 -5.36 7.89 21.28
CA LEU A 496 -4.51 9.07 21.51
C LEU A 496 -5.36 10.33 21.71
N VAL A 497 -6.45 10.48 20.97
CA VAL A 497 -7.45 11.55 21.14
C VAL A 497 -8.07 11.48 22.53
N ASN A 498 -8.46 10.29 22.99
CA ASN A 498 -9.02 10.12 24.34
C ASN A 498 -7.99 10.45 25.43
N LEU A 499 -6.70 10.14 25.21
CA LEU A 499 -5.65 10.38 26.19
C LEU A 499 -5.26 11.85 26.33
N PHE A 500 -5.12 12.57 25.21
CA PHE A 500 -4.58 13.93 25.20
C PHE A 500 -5.63 15.01 24.93
N GLY A 501 -6.73 14.67 24.25
CA GLY A 501 -7.86 15.56 23.96
C GLY A 501 -7.44 16.85 23.25
N ARG A 502 -7.95 17.98 23.74
CA ARG A 502 -7.74 19.33 23.15
C ARG A 502 -6.28 19.82 23.18
N ARG A 503 -5.39 19.11 23.88
CA ARG A 503 -3.94 19.37 23.86
C ARG A 503 -3.31 19.00 22.51
N ILE A 504 -3.96 18.15 21.72
CA ILE A 504 -3.45 17.76 20.40
C ILE A 504 -3.48 18.97 19.44
N ARG A 505 -2.30 19.46 19.07
CA ARG A 505 -2.11 20.58 18.14
C ARG A 505 -1.86 20.15 16.71
N SER A 506 -1.28 18.97 16.50
CA SER A 506 -1.17 18.42 15.15
C SER A 506 -1.17 16.90 15.11
N ILE A 507 -1.67 16.36 14.01
CA ILE A 507 -1.58 14.95 13.63
C ILE A 507 -0.90 14.89 12.27
N ASN A 508 0.26 14.23 12.23
CA ASN A 508 1.14 14.23 11.06
C ASN A 508 1.40 12.78 10.65
N VAL A 509 1.06 12.40 9.43
CA VAL A 509 1.28 11.06 8.89
C VAL A 509 2.29 11.18 7.77
N LEU A 510 3.45 10.57 8.00
CA LEU A 510 4.57 10.52 7.05
C LEU A 510 4.66 9.10 6.54
N GLY A 511 5.08 8.86 5.31
CA GLY A 511 5.26 7.48 4.90
C GLY A 511 5.66 7.28 3.47
N LYS A 512 5.67 6.02 3.06
CA LYS A 512 5.77 5.63 1.66
C LYS A 512 4.39 5.41 1.08
N ALA A 513 4.23 5.72 -0.19
CA ALA A 513 3.03 5.45 -0.95
C ALA A 513 3.39 5.02 -2.38
N GLY A 514 2.48 4.32 -3.04
CA GLY A 514 2.57 4.08 -4.47
C GLY A 514 2.20 5.35 -5.23
N GLY A 515 2.97 5.73 -6.23
CA GLY A 515 2.68 6.88 -7.09
C GLY A 515 1.81 6.49 -8.28
N MET A 516 0.77 7.28 -8.56
CA MET A 516 0.07 7.25 -9.86
C MET A 516 0.69 8.24 -10.85
N ARG A 517 1.50 9.17 -10.34
CA ARG A 517 2.19 10.25 -11.07
C ARG A 517 3.60 10.42 -10.54
N GLY A 518 4.45 11.08 -11.33
CA GLY A 518 5.84 11.34 -10.98
C GLY A 518 6.70 10.08 -11.06
N LYS A 519 7.81 10.10 -10.32
CA LYS A 519 8.80 9.01 -10.28
C LYS A 519 9.12 8.63 -8.84
N ARG A 520 9.86 7.53 -8.66
CA ARG A 520 10.35 7.09 -7.33
C ARG A 520 11.15 8.21 -6.66
N GLY A 521 10.87 8.42 -5.38
CA GLY A 521 11.47 9.47 -4.58
C GLY A 521 10.80 10.86 -4.67
N ASP A 522 9.83 11.06 -5.57
CA ASP A 522 8.98 12.26 -5.53
C ASP A 522 8.08 12.28 -4.28
N ILE A 523 7.50 13.44 -3.99
CA ILE A 523 6.67 13.67 -2.80
C ILE A 523 5.20 13.77 -3.19
N LEU A 524 4.33 13.16 -2.38
CA LEU A 524 2.89 13.26 -2.45
C LEU A 524 2.37 14.00 -1.22
N VAL A 525 1.57 15.05 -1.42
CA VAL A 525 0.86 15.75 -0.34
C VAL A 525 -0.64 15.51 -0.53
N ALA A 526 -1.26 14.80 0.41
CA ALA A 526 -2.68 14.48 0.31
C ALA A 526 -3.53 15.71 0.63
N THR A 527 -4.39 16.10 -0.30
CA THR A 527 -5.43 17.13 -0.09
C THR A 527 -6.80 16.52 0.17
N ALA A 528 -6.95 15.23 -0.13
CA ALA A 528 -8.13 14.43 0.15
C ALA A 528 -7.76 12.95 0.09
N PHE A 529 -8.54 12.11 0.76
CA PHE A 529 -8.51 10.66 0.58
C PHE A 529 -9.72 10.16 -0.20
N VAL A 530 -9.54 9.14 -1.01
CA VAL A 530 -10.63 8.34 -1.61
C VAL A 530 -10.54 6.95 -1.02
N ASN A 531 -11.58 6.50 -0.32
CA ASN A 531 -11.60 5.14 0.26
C ASN A 531 -12.20 4.15 -0.75
N GLN A 532 -11.40 3.21 -1.28
CA GLN A 532 -11.82 2.23 -2.29
C GLN A 532 -12.99 1.34 -1.86
N SER A 533 -13.14 1.10 -0.55
CA SER A 533 -14.17 0.19 -0.05
C SER A 533 -15.58 0.79 -0.09
N GLN A 534 -15.67 2.13 -0.03
CA GLN A 534 -16.94 2.86 0.02
C GLN A 534 -17.11 3.85 -1.15
N ASP A 535 -16.05 4.09 -1.94
CA ASP A 535 -15.96 5.19 -2.92
C ASP A 535 -16.32 6.55 -2.33
N VAL A 536 -15.96 6.75 -1.05
CA VAL A 536 -16.18 8.00 -0.33
C VAL A 536 -14.90 8.81 -0.37
N MET A 537 -15.05 10.06 -0.85
CA MET A 537 -14.00 11.06 -0.76
C MET A 537 -14.11 11.83 0.55
N GLN A 538 -12.96 12.06 1.17
CA GLN A 538 -12.82 12.88 2.36
C GLN A 538 -11.79 13.97 2.09
N SER A 539 -12.22 15.23 2.12
CA SER A 539 -11.31 16.37 1.96
C SER A 539 -10.51 16.61 3.24
N LEU A 540 -9.26 17.05 3.07
CA LEU A 540 -8.37 17.38 4.17
C LEU A 540 -8.08 18.89 4.17
N PRO A 541 -7.95 19.52 5.34
CA PRO A 541 -7.38 20.87 5.41
C PRO A 541 -5.91 20.81 4.97
N GLN A 542 -5.44 21.82 4.23
CA GLN A 542 -4.02 21.89 3.89
C GLN A 542 -3.23 22.46 5.08
N GLY A 543 -2.38 21.64 5.69
CA GLY A 543 -1.52 22.03 6.81
C GLY A 543 -0.03 22.11 6.47
N VAL A 544 0.37 21.79 5.24
CA VAL A 544 1.78 21.68 4.82
C VAL A 544 2.24 22.96 4.13
N ASP A 545 3.41 23.49 4.53
CA ASP A 545 4.08 24.55 3.80
C ASP A 545 4.77 23.96 2.54
N LEU A 546 4.12 24.14 1.40
CA LEU A 546 4.59 23.58 0.13
C LEU A 546 5.87 24.24 -0.39
N GLU A 547 6.11 25.51 -0.05
CA GLU A 547 7.32 26.22 -0.47
C GLU A 547 8.52 25.71 0.32
N ARG A 548 8.38 25.62 1.65
CA ARG A 548 9.42 25.07 2.51
C ARG A 548 9.68 23.60 2.21
N LEU A 549 8.64 22.79 2.00
CA LEU A 549 8.80 21.39 1.60
C LEU A 549 9.60 21.26 0.30
N ARG A 550 9.24 22.01 -0.76
CA ARG A 550 9.98 22.01 -2.04
C ARG A 550 11.45 22.40 -1.87
N SER A 551 11.74 23.33 -0.97
CA SER A 551 13.12 23.75 -0.67
C SER A 551 13.94 22.64 0.00
N ARG A 552 13.29 21.74 0.75
CA ARG A 552 13.91 20.64 1.49
C ARG A 552 14.11 19.37 0.66
N VAL A 553 13.38 19.22 -0.46
CA VAL A 553 13.45 18.06 -1.36
C VAL A 553 13.86 18.48 -2.77
N LYS A 554 15.03 19.09 -2.91
CA LYS A 554 15.53 19.53 -4.23
C LYS A 554 15.67 18.33 -5.18
N GLY A 555 15.52 18.61 -6.48
CA GLY A 555 15.54 17.60 -7.53
C GLY A 555 14.32 16.65 -7.59
N ARG A 556 13.31 16.87 -6.74
CA ARG A 556 12.08 16.05 -6.67
C ARG A 556 10.83 16.89 -6.90
N GLU A 557 9.83 16.29 -7.52
CA GLU A 557 8.54 16.94 -7.69
C GLU A 557 7.64 16.74 -6.46
N VAL A 558 6.79 17.72 -6.18
CA VAL A 558 5.79 17.66 -5.11
C VAL A 558 4.40 17.67 -5.74
N HIS A 559 3.75 16.51 -5.73
CA HIS A 559 2.42 16.29 -6.29
C HIS A 559 1.37 16.45 -5.19
N CYS A 560 0.48 17.43 -5.34
CA CYS A 560 -0.62 17.65 -4.40
C CYS A 560 -1.92 17.12 -5.00
N GLY A 561 -2.69 16.32 -4.27
CA GLY A 561 -3.98 15.85 -4.77
C GLY A 561 -4.61 14.76 -3.93
N ARG A 562 -5.59 14.08 -4.53
CA ARG A 562 -6.29 12.96 -3.91
C ARG A 562 -5.38 11.75 -3.80
N VAL A 563 -5.41 11.09 -2.66
CA VAL A 563 -4.68 9.83 -2.43
C VAL A 563 -5.68 8.71 -2.17
N LEU A 564 -5.50 7.58 -2.84
CA LEU A 564 -6.38 6.41 -2.73
C LEU A 564 -5.99 5.55 -1.53
N THR A 565 -6.91 5.33 -0.60
CA THR A 565 -6.75 4.30 0.44
C THR A 565 -7.29 2.96 -0.07
N VAL A 566 -6.41 1.98 -0.24
CA VAL A 566 -6.74 0.62 -0.73
C VAL A 566 -6.79 -0.40 0.39
N LEU A 567 -7.56 -1.49 0.18
CA LEU A 567 -7.62 -2.62 1.13
C LEU A 567 -6.35 -3.50 1.11
N GLY A 568 -5.56 -3.37 0.06
CA GLY A 568 -4.30 -4.09 -0.15
C GLY A 568 -3.76 -3.79 -1.53
N THR A 569 -2.45 -3.52 -1.62
CA THR A 569 -1.79 -3.21 -2.89
C THR A 569 -1.81 -4.41 -3.85
N VAL A 570 -1.74 -5.64 -3.32
CA VAL A 570 -1.85 -6.88 -4.09
C VAL A 570 -3.22 -7.05 -4.76
N LEU A 571 -4.27 -6.44 -4.22
CA LEU A 571 -5.60 -6.54 -4.80
C LEU A 571 -5.81 -5.59 -5.98
N GLN A 572 -4.83 -4.71 -6.26
CA GLN A 572 -4.92 -3.74 -7.33
C GLN A 572 -4.51 -4.37 -8.66
N ASN A 573 -5.21 -3.94 -9.72
CA ASN A 573 -4.90 -4.25 -11.11
C ASN A 573 -4.92 -2.97 -11.93
N ASP A 574 -4.39 -3.03 -13.15
CA ASP A 574 -4.24 -1.85 -14.02
C ASP A 574 -5.58 -1.16 -14.28
N ARG A 575 -6.69 -1.91 -14.40
CA ARG A 575 -8.03 -1.33 -14.63
C ARG A 575 -8.51 -0.52 -13.44
N LEU A 576 -8.37 -1.04 -12.22
CA LEU A 576 -8.75 -0.34 -11.00
C LEU A 576 -7.87 0.90 -10.79
N LEU A 577 -6.56 0.76 -10.99
CA LEU A 577 -5.61 1.86 -10.85
C LEU A 577 -5.91 2.97 -11.85
N HIS A 578 -6.15 2.64 -13.12
CA HIS A 578 -6.57 3.62 -14.13
C HIS A 578 -7.94 4.23 -13.85
N TYR A 579 -8.90 3.49 -13.29
CA TYR A 579 -10.17 4.04 -12.85
C TYR A 579 -9.96 5.19 -11.83
N TYR A 580 -9.12 4.98 -10.81
CA TYR A 580 -8.84 6.02 -9.82
C TYR A 580 -7.91 7.13 -10.32
N ASP A 581 -6.94 6.83 -11.19
CA ASP A 581 -6.11 7.87 -11.82
C ASP A 581 -6.93 8.77 -12.76
N LYS A 582 -7.74 8.19 -13.65
CA LYS A 582 -8.44 8.97 -14.68
C LYS A 582 -9.72 9.63 -14.19
N LEU A 583 -10.52 8.96 -13.38
CA LEU A 583 -11.85 9.48 -12.96
C LEU A 583 -11.80 10.22 -11.64
N TRP A 584 -10.97 9.73 -10.71
CA TRP A 584 -10.81 10.35 -9.40
C TRP A 584 -9.62 11.30 -9.34
N ASP A 585 -8.77 11.37 -10.37
CA ASP A 585 -7.57 12.22 -10.39
C ASP A 585 -6.64 11.95 -9.19
N CYS A 586 -6.55 10.68 -8.78
CA CYS A 586 -5.68 10.29 -7.66
C CYS A 586 -4.20 10.39 -8.07
N VAL A 587 -3.39 11.04 -7.24
CA VAL A 587 -1.94 11.18 -7.47
C VAL A 587 -1.11 10.05 -6.86
N GLY A 588 -1.69 9.31 -5.91
CA GLY A 588 -1.04 8.16 -5.28
C GLY A 588 -2.01 7.22 -4.59
N LEU A 589 -1.46 6.14 -4.02
CA LEU A 589 -2.18 5.13 -3.25
C LEU A 589 -1.41 4.68 -2.00
N GLU A 590 -2.15 4.35 -0.95
CA GLU A 590 -1.66 3.93 0.36
C GLU A 590 -2.76 3.10 1.07
N MET A 591 -2.61 2.71 2.34
CA MET A 591 -3.53 1.75 2.99
C MET A 591 -4.23 2.28 4.25
N GLU A 592 -3.83 3.43 4.82
CA GLU A 592 -4.21 3.89 6.16
C GLU A 592 -4.88 5.28 6.20
N GLY A 593 -4.68 6.11 5.19
CA GLY A 593 -4.83 7.56 5.22
C GLY A 593 -6.25 8.02 5.50
N SER A 594 -7.24 7.42 4.82
CA SER A 594 -8.66 7.73 5.08
C SER A 594 -9.11 7.34 6.49
N TYR A 595 -8.50 6.33 7.12
CA TYR A 595 -8.82 5.93 8.51
C TYR A 595 -8.27 6.96 9.51
N TYR A 596 -7.01 7.38 9.32
CA TYR A 596 -6.42 8.50 10.07
C TYR A 596 -7.22 9.80 9.90
N GLY A 597 -7.52 10.17 8.65
CA GLY A 597 -8.24 11.39 8.31
C GLY A 597 -9.65 11.43 8.90
N ARG A 598 -10.40 10.33 8.79
CA ARG A 598 -11.75 10.21 9.36
C ARG A 598 -11.76 10.41 10.86
N GLN A 599 -10.96 9.64 11.60
CA GLN A 599 -10.94 9.76 13.05
C GLN A 599 -10.54 11.17 13.49
N ALA A 600 -9.55 11.78 12.84
CA ALA A 600 -9.08 13.11 13.17
C ALA A 600 -10.14 14.20 12.89
N LEU A 601 -10.80 14.14 11.73
CA LEU A 601 -11.84 15.10 11.35
C LEU A 601 -13.09 14.96 12.22
N GLU A 602 -13.55 13.74 12.47
CA GLU A 602 -14.69 13.48 13.36
C GLU A 602 -14.37 13.97 14.79
N SER A 603 -13.14 13.77 15.27
CA SER A 603 -12.71 14.27 16.58
C SER A 603 -12.69 15.81 16.66
N ARG A 604 -12.45 16.51 15.54
CA ARG A 604 -12.56 17.99 15.46
C ARG A 604 -14.01 18.44 15.52
N GLU A 605 -14.89 17.81 14.73
CA GLU A 605 -16.31 18.14 14.68
C GLU A 605 -17.02 17.88 16.02
N LEU A 606 -16.63 16.80 16.72
CA LEU A 606 -17.13 16.48 18.06
C LEU A 606 -16.51 17.34 19.17
N GLY A 607 -15.50 18.18 18.85
CA GLY A 607 -14.81 19.03 19.81
C GLY A 607 -13.84 18.31 20.76
N LEU A 608 -13.51 17.04 20.48
CA LEU A 608 -12.56 16.22 21.25
C LEU A 608 -11.13 16.73 21.12
N ILE A 609 -10.76 17.22 19.93
CA ILE A 609 -9.52 17.96 19.68
C ILE A 609 -9.81 19.40 19.25
N ALA A 610 -8.76 20.22 19.14
CA ALA A 610 -8.94 21.63 18.83
C ALA A 610 -9.43 21.83 17.37
N PRO A 611 -10.33 22.79 17.09
CA PRO A 611 -10.80 23.04 15.73
C PRO A 611 -9.70 23.44 14.76
N ASP A 612 -8.58 23.97 15.25
CA ASP A 612 -7.40 24.38 14.51
C ASP A 612 -6.27 23.33 14.52
N THR A 613 -6.50 22.11 15.04
CA THR A 613 -5.53 21.02 15.00
C THR A 613 -5.06 20.78 13.56
N ALA A 614 -3.76 20.97 13.32
CA ALA A 614 -3.18 20.83 11.99
C ALA A 614 -3.11 19.35 11.57
N LEU A 615 -3.57 19.05 10.35
CA LEU A 615 -3.50 17.72 9.76
C LEU A 615 -2.52 17.75 8.59
N ARG A 616 -1.51 16.88 8.61
CA ARG A 616 -0.46 16.83 7.57
C ARG A 616 -0.25 15.40 7.12
N PHE A 617 -0.51 15.12 5.85
CA PHE A 617 -0.36 13.80 5.25
C PHE A 617 0.60 13.90 4.07
N VAL A 618 1.83 13.43 4.27
CA VAL A 618 2.92 13.61 3.31
C VAL A 618 3.64 12.29 3.10
N TYR A 619 3.74 11.87 1.85
CA TYR A 619 4.33 10.59 1.48
C TYR A 619 5.45 10.78 0.46
N TYR A 620 6.37 9.83 0.40
CA TYR A 620 7.29 9.71 -0.73
C TYR A 620 6.94 8.49 -1.59
N VAL A 621 7.15 8.62 -2.90
CA VAL A 621 6.82 7.58 -3.88
C VAL A 621 7.83 6.44 -3.77
N SER A 622 7.40 5.26 -3.31
CA SER A 622 8.26 4.07 -3.22
C SER A 622 8.27 3.21 -4.47
N ASP A 623 7.16 3.24 -5.20
CA ASP A 623 6.86 2.38 -6.35
C ASP A 623 5.79 3.03 -7.23
N LEU A 624 5.69 2.56 -8.47
CA LEU A 624 4.79 3.09 -9.50
C LEU A 624 3.96 1.91 -10.06
N PRO A 625 2.77 1.63 -9.49
CA PRO A 625 2.02 0.42 -9.84
C PRO A 625 1.61 0.32 -11.31
N LEU A 626 1.45 1.46 -11.99
CA LEU A 626 1.11 1.54 -13.42
C LEU A 626 2.35 1.44 -14.35
N GLU A 627 3.58 1.52 -13.82
CA GLU A 627 4.78 1.37 -14.65
C GLU A 627 5.19 -0.11 -14.77
N HIS A 628 5.02 -0.65 -15.97
CA HIS A 628 5.32 -2.06 -16.25
C HIS A 628 6.82 -2.41 -16.22
N THR A 629 7.73 -1.46 -16.25
CA THR A 629 9.18 -1.72 -16.16
C THR A 629 9.69 -1.74 -14.70
N ALA A 630 8.97 -1.11 -13.78
CA ALA A 630 9.34 -1.07 -12.37
C ALA A 630 8.98 -2.39 -11.69
N THR A 631 9.99 -3.10 -11.15
CA THR A 631 9.75 -4.24 -10.26
C THR A 631 9.44 -3.72 -8.87
N LEU A 632 8.22 -3.97 -8.37
CA LEU A 632 7.83 -3.63 -6.98
C LEU A 632 8.68 -4.32 -5.90
N ALA A 633 9.46 -5.34 -6.28
CA ALA A 633 10.45 -5.98 -5.42
C ALA A 633 11.81 -5.26 -5.38
N ALA A 634 12.08 -4.31 -6.30
CA ALA A 634 13.34 -3.56 -6.31
C ALA A 634 13.40 -2.61 -5.12
N SER A 635 14.43 -2.80 -4.29
CA SER A 635 14.77 -1.83 -3.24
C SER A 635 15.04 -0.47 -3.86
N MET A 636 14.61 0.59 -3.19
CA MET A 636 15.03 1.95 -3.53
C MET A 636 16.53 2.08 -3.24
N SER A 637 17.24 2.79 -4.10
CA SER A 637 18.59 3.25 -3.77
C SER A 637 18.55 4.23 -2.60
N PRO A 638 19.68 4.43 -1.89
CA PRO A 638 19.76 5.41 -0.80
C PRO A 638 19.28 6.81 -1.21
N LEU A 639 19.62 7.28 -2.42
CA LEU A 639 19.21 8.59 -2.92
C LEU A 639 17.72 8.67 -3.27
N GLU A 640 17.10 7.58 -3.69
CA GLU A 640 15.65 7.58 -3.95
C GLU A 640 14.85 7.61 -2.65
N GLY A 641 15.34 6.97 -1.58
CA GLY A 641 14.57 6.78 -0.35
C GLY A 641 14.88 7.76 0.78
N ILE A 642 16.14 8.11 1.01
CA ILE A 642 16.56 8.85 2.21
C ILE A 642 16.25 10.35 2.12
N PRO A 643 16.68 11.09 1.09
CA PRO A 643 16.39 12.52 1.00
C PRO A 643 14.90 12.87 1.07
N PRO A 644 13.97 12.18 0.37
CA PRO A 644 12.55 12.52 0.51
C PRO A 644 12.01 12.19 1.89
N LEU A 645 12.40 11.07 2.50
CA LEU A 645 12.00 10.72 3.86
C LEU A 645 12.43 11.78 4.89
N TYR A 646 13.70 12.16 4.88
CA TYR A 646 14.23 13.14 5.84
C TYR A 646 13.78 14.56 5.51
N GLY A 647 13.61 14.92 4.24
CA GLY A 647 13.01 16.20 3.84
C GLY A 647 11.59 16.38 4.38
N ILE A 648 10.73 15.36 4.22
CA ILE A 648 9.38 15.33 4.81
C ILE A 648 9.45 15.41 6.35
N THR A 649 10.33 14.63 6.97
CA THR A 649 10.47 14.58 8.43
C THR A 649 10.88 15.94 8.99
N ARG A 650 11.86 16.60 8.36
CA ARG A 650 12.30 17.95 8.75
C ARG A 650 11.22 19.00 8.55
N GLU A 651 10.44 18.92 7.48
CA GLU A 651 9.30 19.82 7.26
C GLU A 651 8.29 19.72 8.41
N VAL A 652 7.89 18.49 8.77
CA VAL A 652 6.92 18.28 9.85
C VAL A 652 7.47 18.67 11.21
N LEU A 653 8.72 18.34 11.52
CA LEU A 653 9.35 18.76 12.78
C LEU A 653 9.50 20.28 12.87
N THR A 654 9.83 20.96 11.78
CA THR A 654 9.88 22.43 11.73
C THR A 654 8.51 23.02 12.07
N ALA A 655 7.44 22.50 11.44
CA ALA A 655 6.07 22.94 11.70
C ALA A 655 5.49 22.52 13.07
N VAL A 656 6.21 21.69 13.85
CA VAL A 656 5.90 21.33 15.24
C VAL A 656 6.67 22.22 16.22
N PHE A 657 7.85 22.70 15.82
CA PHE A 657 8.73 23.53 16.65
C PHE A 657 8.40 25.02 16.60
N GLU A 658 7.87 25.47 15.46
CA GLU A 658 7.26 26.79 15.28
C GLU A 658 5.88 26.83 15.94
#